data_AF-K2R4P0-F1
#
_entry.id   AF-K2R4P0-F1
#
_cell.length_a   1.000
_cell.length_b   1.000
_cell.length_c   1.000
_cell.angle_alpha   90.00
_cell.angle_beta   90.00
_cell.angle_gamma   90.00
#
_symmetry.space_group_name_H-M   'P 1'
#
loop_
_entity.id
_entity.type
_entity.pdbx_description
1 polymer ?
#
loop_
_entity_poly.entity_id
_entity_poly.type
_entity_poly.pdbx_seq_one_letter_code
_entity_poly.pdbx_strand_id
1 'polypeptide(L)'
;MDLEVLSKLDELKAAEYGRIKKKVKENNVDILDFYPDLDLITPYTSSNSATSNNIKPYQLLPFFKTIIVDVIPLPNEDLFERYYGVSVEELIELERKERAVIRLPGLYSHYKGLDYLDPILSRRPHSSFLVNLVFGSLINDKIVEQSEEIENFFKEKDFDFGNNVSMEMGMIDPLVLVSSDIITGNKPYLGNFTNNDYIKFTRNNFLKLNYAGYNNVNRFIKGILDAGHGRLDWAFSYSSAYASFLADPLLNSLNGTHMASYNMKEILNDLILRTSNETLKKGFLSKSSEILSYDLGRTLSEEIVMHLPLNIDDALAFDSEGAIDALNSLEKVITDKNSDEIIEFTSTLQNELSEAGQIVEGMRDAKEKHTTNISHISTTISLLGAGAAYLSEDPNIKPILYATSLISKVIGSTVKTESIQKLIEGVFKLNKSDHVLFLYKNHGKFSITPKTREIRVLNSKKAYSDTLSMKYDYYEYIYKNIPILRVLIDITARMIVGKGLSLKYTGNDEVPDTKMMEMLEKWRDENLHDELIILQMKYSLLYGKSFFLKTVIKKGKKRDIKLKMIHPKIIRPFYKNRKLKGYKILNERGDEQLFHKDDIVDFKPTTRNISFVEKYIYLFDEIYPNITNKENRPKLLYDILFEDMDKAGILSHQSYGESEALFLNSLKLAQFLENWLWTAIILMSIGDLNRQYNSNEKALEYYLKANDHIEGKVFSGLMEKIEMDLNNRIIETQQILWFKKT
;
A
#
# COMPACT_ATOMS: atom_id res chain seq x y z
N MET A 1 -28.01 27.21 4.39
CA MET A 1 -28.69 27.69 3.14
C MET A 1 -29.74 26.69 2.64
N ASP A 2 -30.85 27.13 2.04
CA ASP A 2 -31.87 26.23 1.48
C ASP A 2 -31.47 25.63 0.10
N LEU A 3 -32.19 24.58 -0.32
CA LEU A 3 -31.89 23.84 -1.55
C LEU A 3 -32.10 24.68 -2.82
N GLU A 4 -33.08 25.59 -2.83
CA GLU A 4 -33.39 26.41 -4.01
C GLU A 4 -32.23 27.37 -4.31
N VAL A 5 -31.69 28.01 -3.27
CA VAL A 5 -30.52 28.88 -3.40
C VAL A 5 -29.29 28.09 -3.85
N LEU A 6 -29.05 26.91 -3.27
CA LEU A 6 -27.91 26.06 -3.63
C LEU A 6 -28.00 25.57 -5.08
N SER A 7 -29.17 25.10 -5.52
CA SER A 7 -29.39 24.68 -6.91
C SER A 7 -29.21 25.84 -7.90
N LYS A 8 -29.63 27.06 -7.54
CA LYS A 8 -29.40 28.25 -8.37
C LYS A 8 -27.91 28.58 -8.50
N LEU A 9 -27.11 28.35 -7.46
CA LEU A 9 -25.65 28.49 -7.54
C LEU A 9 -25.03 27.44 -8.48
N ASP A 10 -25.51 26.19 -8.43
CA ASP A 10 -25.10 25.13 -9.37
C ASP A 10 -25.37 25.55 -10.83
N GLU A 11 -26.57 26.06 -11.13
CA GLU A 11 -26.94 26.55 -12.46
C GLU A 11 -26.08 27.73 -12.94
N LEU A 12 -25.84 28.70 -12.06
CA LEU A 12 -25.01 29.88 -12.35
C LEU A 12 -23.58 29.47 -12.70
N LYS A 13 -22.98 28.57 -11.90
CA LYS A 13 -21.63 28.08 -12.15
C LYS A 13 -21.55 27.23 -13.42
N ALA A 14 -22.52 26.37 -13.68
CA ALA A 14 -22.59 25.62 -14.94
C ALA A 14 -22.65 26.55 -16.16
N ALA A 15 -23.43 27.63 -16.09
CA ALA A 15 -23.52 28.63 -17.15
C ALA A 15 -22.23 29.43 -17.35
N GLU A 16 -21.52 29.76 -16.25
CA GLU A 16 -20.21 30.43 -16.26
C GLU A 16 -19.17 29.60 -17.03
N TYR A 17 -19.05 28.32 -16.69
CA TYR A 17 -18.10 27.42 -17.35
C TYR A 17 -18.47 27.13 -18.82
N GLY A 18 -19.76 27.08 -19.14
CA GLY A 18 -20.24 26.96 -20.53
C GLY A 18 -19.79 28.11 -21.45
N ARG A 19 -19.46 29.29 -20.89
CA ARG A 19 -18.91 30.41 -21.66
C ARG A 19 -17.41 30.25 -21.96
N ILE A 20 -16.65 29.61 -21.08
CA ILE A 20 -15.22 29.31 -21.27
C ILE A 20 -15.02 28.37 -22.47
N LYS A 21 -15.96 27.43 -22.69
CA LYS A 21 -16.00 26.55 -23.88
C LYS A 21 -15.90 27.30 -25.22
N LYS A 22 -16.41 28.54 -25.29
CA LYS A 22 -16.35 29.38 -26.50
C LYS A 22 -14.97 30.04 -26.72
N LYS A 23 -14.22 30.34 -25.64
CA LYS A 23 -12.86 30.91 -25.71
C LYS A 23 -11.80 29.87 -26.13
N VAL A 24 -12.04 28.60 -25.83
CA VAL A 24 -11.11 27.48 -26.07
C VAL A 24 -10.90 27.15 -27.56
N LYS A 25 -11.80 27.59 -28.46
CA LYS A 25 -11.63 27.37 -29.90
C LYS A 25 -10.45 28.13 -30.51
N GLU A 26 -9.81 29.03 -29.76
CA GLU A 26 -8.87 30.01 -30.30
C GLU A 26 -7.40 29.84 -29.85
N ASN A 27 -7.05 29.06 -28.80
CA ASN A 27 -5.65 28.76 -28.39
C ASN A 27 -5.54 27.72 -27.24
N ASN A 28 -4.31 27.28 -26.89
CA ASN A 28 -3.96 26.44 -25.72
C ASN A 28 -4.65 26.95 -24.43
N VAL A 29 -5.41 26.08 -23.75
CA VAL A 29 -6.15 26.42 -22.52
C VAL A 29 -5.55 25.70 -21.34
N ASP A 30 -5.26 26.44 -20.28
CA ASP A 30 -4.78 25.93 -19.00
C ASP A 30 -5.96 25.54 -18.09
N ILE A 31 -5.79 24.55 -17.21
CA ILE A 31 -6.82 24.21 -16.22
C ILE A 31 -7.12 25.40 -15.30
N LEU A 32 -6.15 26.28 -15.06
CA LEU A 32 -6.32 27.52 -14.29
C LEU A 32 -7.22 28.54 -14.99
N ASP A 33 -7.40 28.48 -16.31
CA ASP A 33 -8.34 29.36 -17.02
C ASP A 33 -9.80 29.11 -16.61
N PHE A 34 -10.09 27.94 -16.01
CA PHE A 34 -11.40 27.60 -15.43
C PHE A 34 -11.55 28.10 -13.99
N TYR A 35 -10.50 28.68 -13.43
CA TYR A 35 -10.44 29.22 -12.08
C TYR A 35 -9.85 30.65 -12.10
N PRO A 36 -10.46 31.59 -12.86
CA PRO A 36 -9.87 32.91 -13.10
C PRO A 36 -9.74 33.77 -11.84
N ASP A 37 -10.55 33.48 -10.83
CA ASP A 37 -10.57 34.21 -9.55
C ASP A 37 -9.75 33.49 -8.46
N LEU A 38 -9.04 32.43 -8.84
CA LEU A 38 -8.31 31.57 -7.93
C LEU A 38 -6.85 32.00 -7.92
N ASP A 39 -6.51 32.86 -6.96
CA ASP A 39 -5.19 33.48 -6.84
C ASP A 39 -4.15 32.48 -6.27
N LEU A 40 -3.74 31.52 -7.11
CA LEU A 40 -2.74 30.52 -6.72
C LEU A 40 -1.35 31.09 -6.83
N ILE A 41 -0.66 31.12 -5.69
CA ILE A 41 0.74 31.49 -5.65
C ILE A 41 1.60 30.22 -5.56
N THR A 42 2.50 30.03 -6.52
CA THR A 42 3.43 28.90 -6.53
C THR A 42 4.44 28.98 -5.39
N PRO A 43 4.89 27.82 -4.87
CA PRO A 43 4.40 26.48 -5.17
C PRO A 43 3.10 26.20 -4.38
N TYR A 44 2.17 25.50 -5.01
CA TYR A 44 0.90 25.11 -4.39
C TYR A 44 0.60 23.63 -4.60
N THR A 45 -0.24 23.08 -3.72
CA THR A 45 -0.72 21.70 -3.84
C THR A 45 -2.18 21.61 -3.40
N SER A 46 -2.76 20.42 -3.58
CA SER A 46 -4.08 20.10 -3.05
C SER A 46 -3.96 19.17 -1.85
N SER A 47 -4.71 19.49 -0.80
CA SER A 47 -4.89 18.64 0.38
C SER A 47 -5.88 17.48 0.14
N ASN A 48 -6.22 17.18 -1.13
CA ASN A 48 -7.39 16.37 -1.49
C ASN A 48 -7.53 15.10 -0.64
N SER A 49 -8.73 14.96 -0.12
CA SER A 49 -9.13 14.19 1.05
C SER A 49 -9.96 12.95 0.67
N ALA A 50 -9.91 12.55 -0.60
CA ALA A 50 -10.65 11.39 -1.11
C ALA A 50 -10.22 10.05 -0.48
N THR A 51 -9.17 10.03 0.35
CA THR A 51 -8.75 8.86 1.14
C THR A 51 -8.74 9.22 2.62
N SER A 52 -9.01 8.25 3.51
CA SER A 52 -9.30 8.59 4.92
C SER A 52 -8.09 8.80 5.87
N ASN A 53 -6.84 8.84 5.37
CA ASN A 53 -5.71 9.53 6.04
C ASN A 53 -5.48 10.87 5.34
N ASN A 54 -6.23 11.88 5.77
CA ASN A 54 -5.96 13.24 5.33
C ASN A 54 -4.66 13.71 5.96
N ILE A 55 -3.73 14.15 5.12
CA ILE A 55 -2.82 15.20 5.56
C ILE A 55 -3.68 16.43 5.78
N LYS A 56 -3.58 17.02 6.97
CA LYS A 56 -4.33 18.23 7.32
C LYS A 56 -3.77 19.40 6.50
N PRO A 57 -4.59 20.38 6.08
CA PRO A 57 -4.08 21.54 5.34
C PRO A 57 -2.91 22.24 6.05
N TYR A 58 -2.99 22.40 7.38
CA TYR A 58 -1.91 23.05 8.14
C TYR A 58 -0.58 22.28 8.11
N GLN A 59 -0.60 20.97 7.90
CA GLN A 59 0.61 20.15 7.82
C GLN A 59 1.38 20.37 6.51
N LEU A 60 0.75 21.01 5.52
CA LEU A 60 1.32 21.30 4.21
C LEU A 60 1.84 22.74 4.10
N LEU A 61 1.35 23.65 4.95
CA LEU A 61 1.77 25.06 4.96
C LEU A 61 3.29 25.29 5.03
N PRO A 62 4.11 24.42 5.68
CA PRO A 62 5.56 24.55 5.66
C PRO A 62 6.22 24.38 4.28
N PHE A 63 5.53 23.77 3.31
CA PHE A 63 6.13 23.34 2.04
C PHE A 63 5.54 24.06 0.83
N PHE A 64 4.35 24.64 1.01
CA PHE A 64 3.60 25.27 -0.05
C PHE A 64 3.13 26.64 0.41
N LYS A 65 3.17 27.58 -0.52
CA LYS A 65 2.67 28.92 -0.28
C LYS A 65 1.15 28.91 -0.16
N THR A 66 0.50 28.18 -1.05
CA THR A 66 -0.97 28.06 -1.14
C THR A 66 -1.41 26.60 -1.10
N ILE A 67 -2.43 26.27 -0.29
CA ILE A 67 -3.05 24.93 -0.24
C ILE A 67 -4.48 24.97 -0.78
N ILE A 68 -4.78 24.18 -1.80
CA ILE A 68 -6.15 23.95 -2.26
C ILE A 68 -6.84 22.99 -1.28
N VAL A 69 -7.94 23.42 -0.67
CA VAL A 69 -8.72 22.66 0.31
C VAL A 69 -10.08 22.32 -0.29
N ASP A 70 -10.26 21.04 -0.64
CA ASP A 70 -11.55 20.49 -1.07
C ASP A 70 -12.42 20.24 0.17
N VAL A 71 -13.44 21.08 0.38
CA VAL A 71 -14.36 21.02 1.51
C VAL A 71 -15.48 20.02 1.23
N ILE A 72 -15.44 18.82 1.82
CA ILE A 72 -16.49 17.80 1.69
C ILE A 72 -17.68 18.08 2.63
N PRO A 73 -18.91 17.67 2.26
CA PRO A 73 -20.12 17.90 3.06
C PRO A 73 -20.17 16.95 4.28
N LEU A 74 -19.42 17.28 5.33
CA LEU A 74 -19.43 16.52 6.59
C LEU A 74 -20.70 16.81 7.41
N PRO A 75 -21.18 15.89 8.25
CA PRO A 75 -22.45 16.06 8.94
C PRO A 75 -22.51 17.23 9.93
N ASN A 76 -21.37 17.62 10.52
CA ASN A 76 -21.29 18.67 11.52
C ASN A 76 -19.86 19.24 11.65
N GLU A 77 -19.76 20.34 12.39
CA GLU A 77 -18.53 21.08 12.63
C GLU A 77 -17.48 20.29 13.41
N ASP A 78 -17.86 19.52 14.44
CA ASP A 78 -16.92 18.66 15.17
C ASP A 78 -16.20 17.66 14.26
N LEU A 79 -16.95 17.03 13.35
CA LEU A 79 -16.38 16.11 12.36
C LEU A 79 -15.52 16.86 11.34
N PHE A 80 -15.91 18.08 10.97
CA PHE A 80 -15.11 18.95 10.11
C PHE A 80 -13.76 19.26 10.75
N GLU A 81 -13.73 19.73 11.99
CA GLU A 81 -12.50 20.07 12.71
C GLU A 81 -11.64 18.83 12.91
N ARG A 82 -12.22 17.67 13.26
CA ARG A 82 -11.46 16.41 13.33
C ARG A 82 -10.92 15.96 11.98
N TYR A 83 -11.57 16.30 10.88
CA TYR A 83 -11.20 15.87 9.53
C TYR A 83 -10.17 16.79 8.87
N TYR A 84 -10.28 18.10 9.04
CA TYR A 84 -9.37 19.12 8.51
C TYR A 84 -8.32 19.60 9.51
N GLY A 85 -8.53 19.36 10.81
CA GLY A 85 -7.61 19.80 11.87
C GLY A 85 -7.62 21.31 12.10
N VAL A 86 -8.63 22.00 11.57
CA VAL A 86 -8.90 23.43 11.69
C VAL A 86 -10.42 23.65 11.71
N SER A 87 -10.89 24.71 12.36
CA SER A 87 -12.29 25.14 12.31
C SER A 87 -12.66 25.78 10.97
N VAL A 88 -13.95 26.05 10.76
CA VAL A 88 -14.43 26.78 9.56
C VAL A 88 -13.84 28.19 9.52
N GLU A 89 -13.82 28.89 10.66
CA GLU A 89 -13.26 30.23 10.79
C GLU A 89 -11.77 30.25 10.53
N GLU A 90 -11.02 29.29 11.07
CA GLU A 90 -9.58 29.16 10.85
C GLU A 90 -9.25 28.91 9.38
N LEU A 91 -10.05 28.08 8.70
CA LEU A 91 -9.88 27.84 7.26
C LEU A 91 -10.16 29.12 6.44
N ILE A 92 -11.19 29.88 6.79
CA ILE A 92 -11.49 31.17 6.15
C ILE A 92 -10.35 32.18 6.41
N GLU A 93 -9.77 32.17 7.60
CA GLU A 93 -8.65 33.05 7.93
C GLU A 93 -7.38 32.67 7.16
N LEU A 94 -7.11 31.38 6.96
CA LEU A 94 -6.05 30.92 6.06
C LEU A 94 -6.30 31.38 4.61
N GLU A 95 -7.55 31.36 4.14
CA GLU A 95 -7.90 31.87 2.82
C GLU A 95 -7.67 33.38 2.70
N ARG A 96 -8.06 34.16 3.71
CA ARG A 96 -7.80 35.62 3.75
C ARG A 96 -6.32 35.96 3.76
N LYS A 97 -5.48 35.09 4.31
CA LYS A 97 -4.02 35.22 4.33
C LYS A 97 -3.35 34.67 3.07
N GLU A 98 -4.13 34.26 2.06
CA GLU A 98 -3.62 33.66 0.81
C GLU A 98 -2.80 32.38 1.05
N ARG A 99 -3.05 31.69 2.19
CA ARG A 99 -2.39 30.43 2.55
C ARG A 99 -3.22 29.21 2.15
N ALA A 100 -4.52 29.39 1.97
CA ALA A 100 -5.41 28.36 1.50
C ALA A 100 -6.36 28.89 0.43
N VAL A 101 -6.91 28.01 -0.39
CA VAL A 101 -8.02 28.31 -1.28
C VAL A 101 -9.08 27.25 -1.12
N ILE A 102 -10.32 27.65 -0.96
CA ILE A 102 -11.44 26.73 -0.74
C ILE A 102 -12.10 26.34 -2.07
N ARG A 103 -12.29 25.04 -2.26
CA ARG A 103 -12.99 24.47 -3.42
C ARG A 103 -14.01 23.44 -2.95
N LEU A 104 -15.08 23.26 -3.73
CA LEU A 104 -16.09 22.23 -3.48
C LEU A 104 -15.84 21.04 -4.42
N PRO A 105 -15.62 19.82 -3.90
CA PRO A 105 -15.48 18.60 -4.71
C PRO A 105 -16.79 18.17 -5.40
N GLY A 106 -17.93 18.75 -5.03
CA GLY A 106 -19.25 18.42 -5.56
C GLY A 106 -20.10 19.66 -5.88
N LEU A 107 -21.38 19.41 -6.13
CA LEU A 107 -22.39 20.45 -6.33
C LEU A 107 -22.76 21.12 -4.99
N TYR A 108 -23.15 22.40 -5.04
CA TYR A 108 -23.63 23.16 -3.88
C TYR A 108 -24.83 22.47 -3.23
N SER A 109 -25.73 21.91 -4.03
CA SER A 109 -26.89 21.15 -3.55
C SER A 109 -26.53 19.97 -2.63
N HIS A 110 -25.31 19.43 -2.68
CA HIS A 110 -24.85 18.37 -1.76
C HIS A 110 -24.60 18.87 -0.33
N TYR A 111 -24.53 20.19 -0.10
CA TYR A 111 -24.27 20.80 1.20
C TYR A 111 -25.57 21.22 1.91
N LYS A 112 -26.73 20.79 1.40
CA LYS A 112 -28.03 21.10 1.97
C LYS A 112 -28.11 20.68 3.44
N GLY A 113 -28.53 21.60 4.30
CA GLY A 113 -28.73 21.36 5.74
C GLY A 113 -27.44 21.39 6.56
N LEU A 114 -26.32 21.85 5.98
CA LEU A 114 -25.04 22.03 6.68
C LEU A 114 -24.82 23.51 7.00
N ASP A 115 -25.66 24.08 7.85
CA ASP A 115 -25.67 25.54 8.12
C ASP A 115 -24.32 26.06 8.66
N TYR A 116 -23.54 25.22 9.33
CA TYR A 116 -22.19 25.56 9.80
C TYR A 116 -21.19 25.84 8.65
N LEU A 117 -21.49 25.41 7.41
CA LEU A 117 -20.69 25.71 6.22
C LEU A 117 -21.18 26.95 5.47
N ASP A 118 -22.29 27.59 5.88
CA ASP A 118 -22.79 28.81 5.24
C ASP A 118 -21.73 29.94 5.15
N PRO A 119 -20.84 30.15 6.14
CA PRO A 119 -19.73 31.10 6.01
C PRO A 119 -18.81 30.83 4.81
N ILE A 120 -18.58 29.55 4.47
CA ILE A 120 -17.80 29.15 3.29
C ILE A 120 -18.67 29.28 2.03
N LEU A 121 -19.88 28.72 2.04
CA LEU A 121 -20.75 28.67 0.86
C LEU A 121 -21.15 30.08 0.36
N SER A 122 -21.31 31.04 1.27
CA SER A 122 -21.62 32.44 0.95
C SER A 122 -20.52 33.13 0.12
N ARG A 123 -19.28 32.65 0.22
CA ARG A 123 -18.12 33.13 -0.55
C ARG A 123 -18.08 32.54 -1.96
N ARG A 124 -19.00 31.63 -2.28
CA ARG A 124 -19.18 30.99 -3.60
C ARG A 124 -17.91 30.31 -4.15
N PRO A 125 -17.25 29.43 -3.37
CA PRO A 125 -16.08 28.69 -3.84
C PRO A 125 -16.34 27.90 -5.13
N HIS A 126 -15.33 27.72 -5.96
CA HIS A 126 -15.50 26.98 -7.22
C HIS A 126 -15.88 25.50 -6.96
N SER A 127 -16.70 24.93 -7.84
CA SER A 127 -17.02 23.50 -7.83
C SER A 127 -16.10 22.77 -8.82
N SER A 128 -15.20 21.93 -8.31
CA SER A 128 -14.30 21.16 -9.17
C SER A 128 -15.03 20.16 -10.04
N PHE A 129 -16.17 19.62 -9.57
CA PHE A 129 -17.01 18.73 -10.36
C PHE A 129 -17.49 19.39 -11.67
N LEU A 130 -18.03 20.61 -11.57
CA LEU A 130 -18.50 21.36 -12.74
C LEU A 130 -17.35 21.73 -13.68
N VAL A 131 -16.20 22.14 -13.12
CA VAL A 131 -15.00 22.42 -13.92
C VAL A 131 -14.53 21.18 -14.67
N ASN A 132 -14.39 20.05 -13.98
CA ASN A 132 -13.93 18.79 -14.56
C ASN A 132 -14.85 18.31 -15.70
N LEU A 133 -16.17 18.51 -15.56
CA LEU A 133 -17.14 18.18 -16.61
C LEU A 133 -16.92 19.03 -17.86
N VAL A 134 -16.77 20.35 -17.70
CA VAL A 134 -16.57 21.26 -18.83
C VAL A 134 -15.20 21.04 -19.47
N PHE A 135 -14.15 20.88 -18.66
CA PHE A 135 -12.81 20.54 -19.09
C PHE A 135 -12.80 19.22 -19.89
N GLY A 136 -13.42 18.17 -19.37
CA GLY A 136 -13.58 16.91 -20.08
C GLY A 136 -14.31 17.06 -21.42
N SER A 137 -15.33 17.94 -21.49
CA SER A 137 -16.07 18.20 -22.73
C SER A 137 -15.27 18.93 -23.82
N LEU A 138 -14.11 19.49 -23.45
CA LEU A 138 -13.19 20.17 -24.36
C LEU A 138 -12.10 19.23 -24.88
N ILE A 139 -11.63 18.33 -24.02
CA ILE A 139 -10.69 17.27 -24.41
C ILE A 139 -11.41 16.20 -25.23
N ASN A 140 -12.67 15.93 -24.90
CA ASN A 140 -13.44 14.82 -25.43
C ASN A 140 -14.89 15.25 -25.72
N ASP A 141 -15.24 15.32 -27.00
CA ASP A 141 -16.57 15.73 -27.47
C ASP A 141 -17.68 14.74 -27.09
N LYS A 142 -17.32 13.51 -26.71
CA LYS A 142 -18.22 12.44 -26.26
C LYS A 142 -18.23 12.20 -24.76
N ILE A 143 -17.76 13.16 -23.95
CA ILE A 143 -17.61 12.97 -22.51
C ILE A 143 -18.90 12.53 -21.81
N VAL A 144 -20.07 13.04 -22.23
CA VAL A 144 -21.37 12.73 -21.63
C VAL A 144 -21.75 11.29 -21.93
N GLU A 145 -21.72 10.89 -23.20
CA GLU A 145 -21.97 9.52 -23.65
C GLU A 145 -21.06 8.51 -22.91
N GLN A 146 -19.76 8.81 -22.82
CA GLN A 146 -18.80 7.92 -22.15
C GLN A 146 -18.97 7.89 -20.63
N SER A 147 -19.36 9.01 -20.00
CA SER A 147 -19.67 9.03 -18.57
C SER A 147 -20.91 8.20 -18.27
N GLU A 148 -21.92 8.26 -19.14
CA GLU A 148 -23.10 7.39 -19.07
C GLU A 148 -22.75 5.91 -19.29
N GLU A 149 -21.88 5.60 -20.25
CA GLU A 149 -21.37 4.23 -20.46
C GLU A 149 -20.66 3.68 -19.21
N ILE A 150 -19.83 4.50 -18.56
CA ILE A 150 -19.15 4.14 -17.30
C ILE A 150 -20.20 3.89 -16.20
N GLU A 151 -21.18 4.78 -16.05
CA GLU A 151 -22.23 4.64 -15.04
C GLU A 151 -23.08 3.38 -15.26
N ASN A 152 -23.46 3.09 -16.51
CA ASN A 152 -24.25 1.89 -16.84
C ASN A 152 -23.45 0.61 -16.61
N PHE A 153 -22.17 0.60 -16.98
CA PHE A 153 -21.28 -0.54 -16.75
C PHE A 153 -21.22 -0.98 -15.28
N PHE A 154 -21.15 -0.04 -14.35
CA PHE A 154 -21.10 -0.34 -12.92
C PHE A 154 -22.48 -0.65 -12.28
N LYS A 155 -23.59 -0.36 -12.97
CA LYS A 155 -24.96 -0.69 -12.49
C LYS A 155 -25.41 -2.10 -12.87
N GLU A 156 -24.97 -2.58 -14.03
CA GLU A 156 -25.50 -3.80 -14.65
C GLU A 156 -24.74 -5.07 -14.27
N LYS A 157 -23.65 -4.95 -13.51
CA LYS A 157 -22.68 -6.03 -13.33
C LYS A 157 -22.40 -6.32 -11.87
N ASP A 158 -22.42 -7.61 -11.54
CA ASP A 158 -21.91 -8.12 -10.29
C ASP A 158 -20.38 -8.25 -10.37
N PHE A 159 -19.70 -7.65 -9.41
CA PHE A 159 -18.25 -7.70 -9.28
C PHE A 159 -17.85 -8.46 -8.04
N ASP A 160 -16.76 -9.21 -8.14
CA ASP A 160 -16.16 -9.94 -7.03
C ASP A 160 -15.03 -9.15 -6.38
N PHE A 161 -15.02 -9.12 -5.06
CA PHE A 161 -13.97 -8.47 -4.29
C PHE A 161 -13.11 -9.53 -3.61
N GLY A 162 -11.84 -9.56 -4.00
CA GLY A 162 -10.92 -10.59 -3.56
C GLY A 162 -10.81 -11.73 -4.56
N ASN A 163 -9.71 -12.48 -4.46
CA ASN A 163 -9.55 -13.71 -5.21
C ASN A 163 -10.00 -14.88 -4.33
N ASN A 164 -11.20 -15.41 -4.60
CA ASN A 164 -11.74 -16.57 -3.90
C ASN A 164 -10.74 -17.74 -3.92
N VAL A 165 -10.04 -17.96 -5.04
CA VAL A 165 -9.02 -19.03 -5.15
C VAL A 165 -7.81 -18.75 -4.27
N SER A 166 -7.31 -17.52 -4.19
CA SER A 166 -6.19 -17.24 -3.27
C SER A 166 -6.63 -17.44 -1.83
N MET A 167 -7.81 -16.92 -1.47
CA MET A 167 -8.40 -17.09 -0.13
C MET A 167 -8.56 -18.58 0.22
N GLU A 168 -8.89 -19.40 -0.78
CA GLU A 168 -8.92 -20.86 -0.72
C GLU A 168 -7.60 -21.54 -0.39
N MET A 169 -6.51 -20.96 -0.85
CA MET A 169 -5.16 -21.42 -0.54
C MET A 169 -4.67 -20.90 0.83
N GLY A 170 -5.52 -20.24 1.62
CA GLY A 170 -5.11 -19.55 2.85
C GLY A 170 -4.21 -18.34 2.58
N MET A 171 -4.21 -17.86 1.33
CA MET A 171 -3.45 -16.70 0.88
C MET A 171 -4.43 -15.56 0.60
N ILE A 172 -4.04 -14.32 0.82
CA ILE A 172 -4.81 -13.19 0.31
C ILE A 172 -3.95 -12.54 -0.74
N ASP A 173 -4.44 -12.40 -1.97
CA ASP A 173 -3.72 -11.62 -2.98
C ASP A 173 -3.38 -10.26 -2.34
N PRO A 174 -2.10 -9.89 -2.25
CA PRO A 174 -1.69 -8.70 -1.52
C PRO A 174 -2.45 -7.43 -1.96
N LEU A 175 -2.93 -7.37 -3.22
CA LEU A 175 -3.76 -6.28 -3.73
C LEU A 175 -5.10 -6.09 -3.01
N VAL A 176 -5.66 -7.14 -2.39
CA VAL A 176 -6.88 -7.03 -1.58
C VAL A 176 -6.63 -6.20 -0.32
N LEU A 177 -5.50 -6.46 0.34
CA LEU A 177 -5.09 -5.71 1.53
C LEU A 177 -4.69 -4.30 1.17
N VAL A 178 -4.02 -4.10 0.03
CA VAL A 178 -3.72 -2.77 -0.50
C VAL A 178 -4.98 -1.99 -0.85
N SER A 179 -5.97 -2.63 -1.48
CA SER A 179 -7.28 -2.01 -1.74
C SER A 179 -7.93 -1.55 -0.44
N SER A 180 -7.94 -2.42 0.56
CA SER A 180 -8.48 -2.12 1.89
C SER A 180 -7.69 -1.01 2.59
N ASP A 181 -6.40 -0.92 2.35
CA ASP A 181 -5.55 0.13 2.88
C ASP A 181 -5.80 1.48 2.20
N ILE A 182 -5.89 1.51 0.88
CA ILE A 182 -6.19 2.73 0.11
C ILE A 182 -7.55 3.30 0.50
N ILE A 183 -8.59 2.47 0.55
CA ILE A 183 -9.95 2.92 0.85
C ILE A 183 -10.07 3.42 2.30
N THR A 184 -9.34 2.79 3.23
CA THR A 184 -9.19 3.30 4.60
C THR A 184 -8.24 4.48 4.70
N GLY A 185 -7.61 4.88 3.60
CA GLY A 185 -6.50 5.82 3.59
C GLY A 185 -5.47 5.47 4.64
N ASN A 186 -4.81 4.33 4.53
CA ASN A 186 -3.63 3.98 5.33
C ASN A 186 -3.84 4.02 6.86
N LYS A 187 -5.07 3.80 7.34
CA LYS A 187 -5.37 3.82 8.78
C LYS A 187 -4.72 2.62 9.49
N PRO A 188 -4.52 2.71 10.82
CA PRO A 188 -4.03 1.59 11.64
C PRO A 188 -4.96 0.37 11.74
N TYR A 189 -6.11 0.38 11.05
CA TYR A 189 -7.08 -0.70 11.06
C TYR A 189 -7.77 -0.76 9.71
N LEU A 190 -8.10 -1.97 9.25
CA LEU A 190 -8.98 -2.15 8.10
C LEU A 190 -10.40 -1.81 8.54
N GLY A 191 -11.06 -0.93 7.79
CA GLY A 191 -12.49 -0.70 7.92
C GLY A 191 -13.27 -1.82 7.24
N ASN A 192 -14.51 -2.01 7.65
CA ASN A 192 -15.43 -2.88 6.93
C ASN A 192 -16.01 -2.08 5.77
N PHE A 193 -15.51 -2.32 4.56
CA PHE A 193 -16.04 -1.74 3.33
C PHE A 193 -16.82 -2.79 2.56
N THR A 194 -17.89 -2.34 1.90
CA THR A 194 -18.73 -3.18 1.05
C THR A 194 -18.23 -3.15 -0.39
N ASN A 195 -18.61 -4.13 -1.20
CA ASN A 195 -18.34 -4.09 -2.65
C ASN A 195 -18.88 -2.81 -3.29
N ASN A 196 -20.02 -2.28 -2.80
CA ASN A 196 -20.60 -1.02 -3.26
C ASN A 196 -19.68 0.18 -3.04
N ASP A 197 -18.93 0.20 -1.93
CA ASP A 197 -17.96 1.26 -1.68
C ASP A 197 -16.83 1.21 -2.72
N TYR A 198 -16.25 0.02 -2.94
CA TYR A 198 -15.21 -0.17 -3.95
C TYR A 198 -15.69 0.12 -5.37
N ILE A 199 -16.92 -0.27 -5.73
CA ILE A 199 -17.56 0.08 -7.00
C ILE A 199 -17.63 1.61 -7.14
N LYS A 200 -18.15 2.29 -6.13
CA LYS A 200 -18.29 3.75 -6.13
C LYS A 200 -16.94 4.45 -6.34
N PHE A 201 -15.90 4.04 -5.62
CA PHE A 201 -14.59 4.67 -5.75
C PHE A 201 -13.91 4.33 -7.08
N THR A 202 -13.98 3.09 -7.53
CA THR A 202 -13.44 2.67 -8.83
C THR A 202 -14.10 3.45 -9.97
N ARG A 203 -15.43 3.58 -9.92
CA ARG A 203 -16.21 4.38 -10.86
C ARG A 203 -15.78 5.85 -10.87
N ASN A 204 -15.58 6.45 -9.69
CA ASN A 204 -15.11 7.83 -9.59
C ASN A 204 -13.71 8.01 -10.21
N ASN A 205 -12.81 7.04 -10.01
CA ASN A 205 -11.50 7.05 -10.65
C ASN A 205 -11.61 6.93 -12.18
N PHE A 206 -12.52 6.09 -12.69
CA PHE A 206 -12.79 5.99 -14.12
C PHE A 206 -13.28 7.33 -14.70
N LEU A 207 -14.19 8.01 -14.00
CA LEU A 207 -14.68 9.32 -14.43
C LEU A 207 -13.54 10.36 -14.46
N LYS A 208 -12.68 10.42 -13.42
CA LYS A 208 -11.51 11.31 -13.42
C LYS A 208 -10.58 11.05 -14.60
N LEU A 209 -10.25 9.79 -14.84
CA LEU A 209 -9.40 9.39 -15.97
C LEU A 209 -10.06 9.76 -17.31
N ASN A 210 -11.38 9.58 -17.44
CA ASN A 210 -12.13 10.00 -18.63
C ASN A 210 -12.09 11.52 -18.83
N TYR A 211 -12.33 12.31 -17.78
CA TYR A 211 -12.29 13.78 -17.84
C TYR A 211 -10.92 14.31 -18.25
N ALA A 212 -9.84 13.64 -17.85
CA ALA A 212 -8.48 13.97 -18.24
C ALA A 212 -8.04 13.33 -19.59
N GLY A 213 -8.94 12.65 -20.31
CA GLY A 213 -8.68 12.07 -21.64
C GLY A 213 -7.99 10.70 -21.64
N TYR A 214 -7.78 10.07 -20.48
CA TYR A 214 -7.12 8.77 -20.31
C TYR A 214 -8.07 7.58 -20.54
N ASN A 215 -8.85 7.62 -21.62
CA ASN A 215 -9.84 6.58 -21.95
C ASN A 215 -9.25 5.22 -22.31
N ASN A 216 -8.02 5.21 -22.79
CA ASN A 216 -7.23 4.00 -22.94
C ASN A 216 -7.02 3.31 -21.58
N VAL A 217 -6.72 4.06 -20.51
CA VAL A 217 -6.50 3.51 -19.15
C VAL A 217 -7.80 2.87 -18.65
N ASN A 218 -8.93 3.56 -18.82
CA ASN A 218 -10.23 3.01 -18.47
C ASN A 218 -10.54 1.71 -19.24
N ARG A 219 -10.29 1.65 -20.54
CA ARG A 219 -10.48 0.43 -21.35
C ARG A 219 -9.59 -0.71 -20.85
N PHE A 220 -8.35 -0.41 -20.46
CA PHE A 220 -7.44 -1.38 -19.88
C PHE A 220 -7.98 -1.96 -18.57
N ILE A 221 -8.34 -1.11 -17.61
CA ILE A 221 -8.83 -1.54 -16.30
C ILE A 221 -10.20 -2.23 -16.43
N LYS A 222 -11.05 -1.78 -17.36
CA LYS A 222 -12.30 -2.46 -17.71
C LYS A 222 -12.05 -3.91 -18.12
N GLY A 223 -10.96 -4.20 -18.85
CA GLY A 223 -10.57 -5.58 -19.16
C GLY A 223 -10.36 -6.47 -17.94
N ILE A 224 -9.84 -5.92 -16.83
CA ILE A 224 -9.70 -6.62 -15.54
C ILE A 224 -11.06 -6.93 -14.93
N LEU A 225 -11.99 -5.97 -15.02
CA LEU A 225 -13.37 -6.14 -14.55
C LEU A 225 -14.20 -7.05 -15.47
N ASP A 226 -13.85 -7.16 -16.75
CA ASP A 226 -14.51 -8.00 -17.74
C ASP A 226 -14.14 -9.47 -17.69
N ALA A 227 -13.03 -9.81 -17.04
CA ALA A 227 -12.59 -11.18 -16.92
C ALA A 227 -13.17 -11.88 -15.67
N GLY A 228 -13.80 -13.04 -15.88
CA GLY A 228 -14.44 -13.83 -14.82
C GLY A 228 -15.57 -13.05 -14.13
N HIS A 229 -15.67 -13.17 -12.79
CA HIS A 229 -16.59 -12.38 -11.96
C HIS A 229 -16.10 -10.94 -11.69
N GLY A 230 -15.05 -10.48 -12.39
CA GLY A 230 -14.49 -9.13 -12.30
C GLY A 230 -13.70 -8.88 -11.01
N ARG A 231 -12.37 -8.72 -11.12
CA ARG A 231 -11.47 -8.45 -9.97
C ARG A 231 -11.55 -7.00 -9.53
N LEU A 232 -12.53 -6.67 -8.68
CA LEU A 232 -12.79 -5.32 -8.22
C LEU A 232 -11.64 -4.74 -7.40
N ASP A 233 -10.96 -5.56 -6.61
CA ASP A 233 -9.77 -5.19 -5.83
C ASP A 233 -8.62 -4.70 -6.74
N TRP A 234 -8.35 -5.42 -7.84
CA TRP A 234 -7.35 -5.00 -8.82
C TRP A 234 -7.77 -3.73 -9.52
N ALA A 235 -9.01 -3.67 -10.01
CA ALA A 235 -9.52 -2.51 -10.71
C ALA A 235 -9.51 -1.25 -9.84
N PHE A 236 -9.90 -1.39 -8.57
CA PHE A 236 -9.84 -0.31 -7.60
C PHE A 236 -8.40 0.13 -7.34
N SER A 237 -7.48 -0.79 -7.05
CA SER A 237 -6.07 -0.47 -6.78
C SER A 237 -5.41 0.23 -7.95
N TYR A 238 -5.56 -0.32 -9.16
CA TYR A 238 -4.94 0.25 -10.36
C TYR A 238 -5.61 1.53 -10.82
N SER A 239 -6.93 1.64 -10.78
CA SER A 239 -7.61 2.90 -11.11
C SER A 239 -7.24 4.00 -10.13
N SER A 240 -7.08 3.69 -8.84
CA SER A 240 -6.61 4.64 -7.84
C SER A 240 -5.20 5.10 -8.14
N ALA A 241 -4.29 4.17 -8.43
CA ALA A 241 -2.91 4.51 -8.76
C ALA A 241 -2.83 5.34 -10.06
N TYR A 242 -3.49 4.94 -11.14
CA TYR A 242 -3.50 5.73 -12.38
C TYR A 242 -4.16 7.09 -12.21
N ALA A 243 -5.29 7.18 -11.50
CA ALA A 243 -5.93 8.46 -11.24
C ALA A 243 -5.01 9.39 -10.45
N SER A 244 -4.33 8.89 -9.41
CA SER A 244 -3.38 9.68 -8.62
C SER A 244 -2.19 10.20 -9.42
N PHE A 245 -1.66 9.43 -10.38
CA PHE A 245 -0.47 9.87 -11.12
C PHE A 245 -0.79 10.62 -12.43
N LEU A 246 -1.96 10.40 -13.03
CA LEU A 246 -2.30 10.99 -14.34
C LEU A 246 -3.38 12.06 -14.26
N ALA A 247 -4.49 11.79 -13.56
CA ALA A 247 -5.65 12.68 -13.57
C ALA A 247 -5.59 13.71 -12.43
N ASP A 248 -5.22 13.29 -11.22
CA ASP A 248 -5.22 14.14 -10.03
C ASP A 248 -4.21 15.31 -10.09
N PRO A 249 -3.02 15.22 -10.72
CA PRO A 249 -2.14 16.38 -10.90
C PRO A 249 -2.81 17.50 -11.71
N LEU A 250 -3.59 17.13 -12.73
CA LEU A 250 -4.33 18.06 -13.57
C LEU A 250 -5.59 18.58 -12.87
N LEU A 251 -6.42 17.68 -12.33
CA LEU A 251 -7.76 18.01 -11.85
C LEU A 251 -7.79 18.52 -10.39
N ASN A 252 -6.82 18.12 -9.56
CA ASN A 252 -6.79 18.50 -8.14
C ASN A 252 -5.68 19.49 -7.83
N SER A 253 -4.46 19.20 -8.27
CA SER A 253 -3.32 20.08 -8.04
C SER A 253 -3.26 21.23 -9.04
N LEU A 254 -4.11 21.26 -10.07
CA LEU A 254 -4.30 22.38 -11.01
C LEU A 254 -2.99 22.94 -11.62
N ASN A 255 -2.03 22.09 -12.01
CA ASN A 255 -0.68 22.46 -12.47
C ASN A 255 0.34 22.84 -11.39
N GLY A 256 -0.01 22.71 -10.11
CA GLY A 256 0.95 22.75 -8.99
C GLY A 256 1.65 21.41 -8.76
N THR A 257 2.27 21.30 -7.59
CA THR A 257 2.88 20.07 -7.10
C THR A 257 1.79 19.07 -6.70
N HIS A 258 1.91 17.82 -7.13
CA HIS A 258 0.95 16.77 -6.77
C HIS A 258 1.47 15.86 -5.67
N MET A 259 0.62 15.55 -4.71
CA MET A 259 0.92 14.62 -3.63
C MET A 259 0.26 13.26 -3.86
N ALA A 260 1.06 12.19 -3.80
CA ALA A 260 0.55 10.83 -3.91
C ALA A 260 1.13 9.94 -2.79
N SER A 261 0.36 8.95 -2.33
CA SER A 261 0.89 7.99 -1.35
C SER A 261 2.00 7.16 -1.99
N TYR A 262 3.09 6.92 -1.25
CA TYR A 262 4.18 6.03 -1.67
C TYR A 262 3.68 4.63 -2.05
N ASN A 263 2.64 4.12 -1.37
CA ASN A 263 2.03 2.83 -1.69
C ASN A 263 1.48 2.79 -3.13
N MET A 264 1.01 3.91 -3.67
CA MET A 264 0.50 3.98 -5.05
C MET A 264 1.59 3.76 -6.10
N LYS A 265 2.81 4.25 -5.83
CA LYS A 265 3.98 3.97 -6.67
C LYS A 265 4.28 2.47 -6.69
N GLU A 266 4.27 1.84 -5.52
CA GLU A 266 4.53 0.41 -5.39
C GLU A 266 3.51 -0.44 -6.16
N ILE A 267 2.24 0.00 -6.20
CA ILE A 267 1.18 -0.64 -7.00
C ILE A 267 1.44 -0.51 -8.50
N LEU A 268 1.89 0.66 -8.98
CA LEU A 268 2.24 0.82 -10.39
C LEU A 268 3.45 -0.04 -10.77
N ASN A 269 4.48 -0.08 -9.93
CA ASN A 269 5.63 -0.96 -10.12
C ASN A 269 5.20 -2.43 -10.16
N ASP A 270 4.29 -2.83 -9.27
CA ASP A 270 3.72 -4.17 -9.24
C ASP A 270 2.97 -4.52 -10.54
N LEU A 271 2.14 -3.60 -11.03
CA LEU A 271 1.39 -3.77 -12.27
C LEU A 271 2.33 -3.99 -13.47
N ILE A 272 3.41 -3.23 -13.58
CA ILE A 272 4.41 -3.37 -14.64
C ILE A 272 5.01 -4.78 -14.62
N LEU A 273 5.34 -5.30 -13.44
CA LEU A 273 5.86 -6.66 -13.30
C LEU A 273 4.81 -7.71 -13.67
N ARG A 274 3.57 -7.58 -13.19
CA ARG A 274 2.48 -8.53 -13.49
C ARG A 274 2.11 -8.55 -14.96
N THR A 275 2.05 -7.39 -15.59
CA THR A 275 1.74 -7.26 -17.02
C THR A 275 2.86 -7.78 -17.89
N SER A 276 4.09 -7.96 -17.39
CA SER A 276 5.18 -8.61 -18.11
C SER A 276 5.04 -10.15 -18.19
N ASN A 277 4.24 -10.75 -17.30
CA ASN A 277 4.01 -12.19 -17.22
C ASN A 277 3.13 -12.69 -18.37
N GLU A 278 3.63 -13.64 -19.18
CA GLU A 278 2.90 -14.15 -20.35
C GLU A 278 1.59 -14.85 -20.02
N THR A 279 1.51 -15.56 -18.90
CA THR A 279 0.31 -16.28 -18.46
C THR A 279 -0.81 -15.31 -18.16
N LEU A 280 -0.49 -14.21 -17.45
CA LEU A 280 -1.44 -13.13 -17.17
C LEU A 280 -1.77 -12.31 -18.43
N LYS A 281 -0.80 -12.10 -19.33
CA LYS A 281 -1.05 -11.46 -20.64
C LYS A 281 -2.05 -12.24 -21.49
N LYS A 282 -1.91 -13.56 -21.58
CA LYS A 282 -2.77 -14.43 -22.40
C LYS A 282 -4.20 -14.53 -21.85
N GLY A 283 -4.39 -14.47 -20.52
CA GLY A 283 -5.71 -14.55 -19.89
C GLY A 283 -6.47 -13.21 -19.80
N PHE A 284 -5.77 -12.09 -19.59
CA PHE A 284 -6.41 -10.83 -19.15
C PHE A 284 -5.95 -9.56 -19.89
N LEU A 285 -4.71 -9.50 -20.41
CA LEU A 285 -4.04 -8.22 -20.75
C LEU A 285 -3.52 -8.17 -22.20
N SER A 286 -4.07 -8.99 -23.10
CA SER A 286 -3.49 -9.30 -24.42
C SER A 286 -3.45 -8.14 -25.44
N LYS A 287 -3.93 -6.92 -25.10
CA LYS A 287 -4.10 -5.82 -26.07
C LYS A 287 -3.58 -4.43 -25.65
N SER A 288 -2.99 -4.24 -24.47
CA SER A 288 -2.78 -2.89 -23.90
C SER A 288 -1.34 -2.58 -23.52
N SER A 289 -0.39 -2.81 -24.43
CA SER A 289 1.02 -2.40 -24.26
C SER A 289 1.24 -0.89 -24.29
N GLU A 290 0.21 -0.10 -24.60
CA GLU A 290 0.32 1.35 -24.87
C GLU A 290 0.31 2.23 -23.60
N ILE A 291 -0.07 1.70 -22.44
CA ILE A 291 -0.32 2.49 -21.21
C ILE A 291 0.68 2.19 -20.11
N LEU A 292 1.41 1.10 -20.26
CA LEU A 292 2.40 0.63 -19.31
C LEU A 292 3.74 1.38 -19.47
N SER A 293 3.75 2.52 -20.18
CA SER A 293 4.98 3.26 -20.42
C SER A 293 5.55 3.80 -19.12
N TYR A 294 6.86 3.83 -19.11
CA TYR A 294 7.81 4.37 -18.14
C TYR A 294 7.54 5.82 -17.67
N ASP A 295 6.45 6.46 -18.10
CA ASP A 295 6.14 7.88 -17.89
C ASP A 295 5.58 8.19 -16.49
N LEU A 296 5.24 7.17 -15.71
CA LEU A 296 4.63 7.33 -14.39
C LEU A 296 5.69 7.53 -13.30
N GLY A 297 6.43 8.64 -13.41
CA GLY A 297 7.17 9.25 -12.30
C GLY A 297 8.55 8.64 -12.08
N ARG A 298 9.60 9.26 -12.64
CA ARG A 298 10.96 8.88 -12.24
C ARG A 298 11.23 9.38 -10.83
N THR A 299 11.61 8.46 -9.95
CA THR A 299 11.92 8.76 -8.55
C THR A 299 13.38 9.16 -8.39
N LEU A 300 13.62 10.30 -7.74
CA LEU A 300 14.92 10.65 -7.20
C LEU A 300 14.99 10.07 -5.77
N SER A 301 15.98 9.22 -5.53
CA SER A 301 15.84 8.02 -4.70
C SER A 301 16.04 8.19 -3.19
N GLU A 302 16.09 9.42 -2.67
CA GLU A 302 16.26 9.64 -1.24
C GLU A 302 14.90 9.86 -0.57
N GLU A 303 14.57 8.96 0.36
CA GLU A 303 13.43 9.14 1.26
C GLU A 303 13.83 10.17 2.32
N ILE A 304 13.17 11.33 2.31
CA ILE A 304 13.40 12.43 3.25
C ILE A 304 12.35 12.33 4.34
N VAL A 305 12.76 12.23 5.60
CA VAL A 305 11.82 12.23 6.71
C VAL A 305 11.53 13.66 7.09
N MET A 306 10.28 14.10 6.91
CA MET A 306 9.83 15.44 7.29
C MET A 306 8.92 15.40 8.50
N HIS A 307 9.30 16.07 9.58
CA HIS A 307 8.45 16.25 10.75
C HIS A 307 7.32 17.23 10.43
N LEU A 308 6.10 16.94 10.90
CA LEU A 308 4.94 17.82 10.68
C LEU A 308 4.71 18.75 11.88
N PRO A 309 4.21 19.97 11.63
CA PRO A 309 3.67 20.84 12.68
C PRO A 309 2.58 20.14 13.49
N LEU A 310 2.44 20.48 14.78
CA LEU A 310 1.41 19.86 15.62
C LEU A 310 0.04 20.51 15.41
N ASN A 311 0.02 21.81 15.17
CA ASN A 311 -1.18 22.62 14.99
C ASN A 311 -0.92 23.75 13.97
N ILE A 312 -1.95 24.57 13.75
CA ILE A 312 -1.88 25.72 12.85
C ILE A 312 -0.89 26.79 13.32
N ASP A 313 -0.78 27.06 14.63
CA ASP A 313 0.14 28.06 15.17
C ASP A 313 1.61 27.70 14.93
N ASP A 314 1.96 26.42 15.08
CA ASP A 314 3.29 25.90 14.75
C ASP A 314 3.60 26.08 13.27
N ALA A 315 2.62 25.75 12.41
CA ALA A 315 2.79 25.84 10.96
C ALA A 315 2.98 27.30 10.50
N LEU A 316 2.35 28.27 11.18
CA LEU A 316 2.49 29.69 10.88
C LEU A 316 3.74 30.32 11.51
N ALA A 317 4.30 29.75 12.58
CA ALA A 317 5.53 30.21 13.22
C ALA A 317 6.81 29.69 12.53
N PHE A 318 6.68 28.70 11.65
CA PHE A 318 7.78 28.11 10.90
C PHE A 318 8.20 28.99 9.72
N ASP A 319 9.51 29.26 9.60
CA ASP A 319 10.08 29.94 8.44
C ASP A 319 10.28 28.92 7.31
N SER A 320 9.35 28.96 6.35
CA SER A 320 9.29 28.05 5.20
C SER A 320 9.94 28.60 3.93
N GLU A 321 10.56 29.79 3.97
CA GLU A 321 10.98 30.48 2.73
C GLU A 321 11.96 29.64 1.89
N GLY A 322 12.98 29.03 2.51
CA GLY A 322 13.98 28.21 1.79
C GLY A 322 13.39 27.03 1.02
N ALA A 323 12.56 26.21 1.68
CA ALA A 323 11.91 25.06 1.06
C ALA A 323 10.89 25.47 -0.02
N ILE A 324 10.14 26.55 0.21
CA ILE A 324 9.19 27.12 -0.74
C ILE A 324 9.93 27.62 -1.99
N ASP A 325 11.03 28.35 -1.82
CA ASP A 325 11.81 28.93 -2.92
C ASP A 325 12.52 27.84 -3.73
N ALA A 326 13.06 26.82 -3.07
CA ALA A 326 13.68 25.68 -3.75
C ALA A 326 12.65 24.90 -4.58
N LEU A 327 11.44 24.67 -4.05
CA LEU A 327 10.38 23.99 -4.78
C LEU A 327 9.89 24.82 -5.96
N ASN A 328 9.69 26.13 -5.76
CA ASN A 328 9.32 27.05 -6.84
C ASN A 328 10.38 27.08 -7.94
N SER A 329 11.66 27.08 -7.57
CA SER A 329 12.77 27.04 -8.52
C SER A 329 12.78 25.73 -9.32
N LEU A 330 12.57 24.59 -8.66
CA LEU A 330 12.46 23.30 -9.35
C LEU A 330 11.27 23.28 -10.31
N GLU A 331 10.09 23.73 -9.89
CA GLU A 331 8.90 23.80 -10.78
C GLU A 331 9.14 24.70 -12.00
N LYS A 332 9.82 25.82 -11.80
CA LYS A 332 10.19 26.75 -12.88
C LYS A 332 11.15 26.10 -13.87
N VAL A 333 12.22 25.49 -13.39
CA VAL A 333 13.23 24.82 -14.23
C VAL A 333 12.64 23.64 -15.01
N ILE A 334 11.71 22.90 -14.41
CA ILE A 334 10.94 21.85 -15.10
C ILE A 334 10.09 22.45 -16.23
N THR A 335 9.42 23.57 -15.96
CA THR A 335 8.60 24.28 -16.96
C THR A 335 9.46 24.82 -18.10
N ASP A 336 10.64 25.34 -17.78
CA ASP A 336 11.62 25.90 -18.72
C ASP A 336 12.44 24.81 -19.45
N LYS A 337 12.30 23.53 -19.06
CA LYS A 337 12.92 22.33 -19.66
C LYS A 337 14.46 22.35 -19.67
N ASN A 338 15.09 22.87 -18.62
CA ASN A 338 16.56 22.93 -18.50
C ASN A 338 17.13 21.73 -17.71
N SER A 339 17.67 20.72 -18.41
CA SER A 339 18.05 19.42 -17.82
C SER A 339 19.12 19.47 -16.74
N ASP A 340 20.14 20.31 -16.93
CA ASP A 340 21.32 20.35 -16.06
C ASP A 340 20.95 20.96 -14.70
N GLU A 341 20.06 21.94 -14.72
CA GLU A 341 19.54 22.60 -13.53
C GLU A 341 18.55 21.71 -12.75
N ILE A 342 17.78 20.82 -13.40
CA ILE A 342 16.80 19.97 -12.69
C ILE A 342 17.45 19.11 -11.59
N ILE A 343 18.63 18.53 -11.85
CA ILE A 343 19.34 17.69 -10.87
C ILE A 343 19.82 18.54 -9.69
N GLU A 344 20.39 19.72 -9.98
CA GLU A 344 20.85 20.67 -8.98
C GLU A 344 19.69 21.14 -8.10
N PHE A 345 18.61 21.66 -8.70
CA PHE A 345 17.45 22.17 -7.96
C PHE A 345 16.67 21.08 -7.23
N THR A 346 16.69 19.82 -7.70
CA THR A 346 16.17 18.72 -6.90
C THR A 346 17.03 18.53 -5.66
N SER A 347 18.36 18.49 -5.79
CA SER A 347 19.26 18.32 -4.64
C SER A 347 19.13 19.47 -3.64
N THR A 348 18.97 20.71 -4.13
CA THR A 348 18.68 21.89 -3.30
C THR A 348 17.37 21.70 -2.54
N LEU A 349 16.28 21.33 -3.22
CA LEU A 349 15.01 21.07 -2.55
C LEU A 349 15.14 19.96 -1.51
N GLN A 350 15.88 18.88 -1.79
CA GLN A 350 16.10 17.79 -0.83
C GLN A 350 16.78 18.29 0.46
N ASN A 351 17.80 19.14 0.34
CA ASN A 351 18.51 19.71 1.48
C ASN A 351 17.60 20.66 2.29
N GLU A 352 16.90 21.57 1.61
CA GLU A 352 15.99 22.52 2.26
C GLU A 352 14.84 21.81 3.01
N LEU A 353 14.29 20.73 2.43
CA LEU A 353 13.27 19.92 3.11
C LEU A 353 13.84 19.20 4.34
N SER A 354 15.10 18.76 4.30
CA SER A 354 15.78 18.13 5.43
C SER A 354 16.02 19.15 6.56
N GLU A 355 16.49 20.35 6.23
CA GLU A 355 16.70 21.45 7.18
C GLU A 355 15.37 21.91 7.80
N ALA A 356 14.34 22.09 6.97
CA ALA A 356 12.98 22.37 7.42
C ALA A 356 12.47 21.32 8.41
N GLY A 357 12.68 20.03 8.09
CA GLY A 357 12.33 18.92 8.96
C GLY A 357 12.99 19.00 10.34
N GLN A 358 14.28 19.35 10.39
CA GLN A 358 15.04 19.51 11.65
C GLN A 358 14.58 20.73 12.46
N ILE A 359 14.22 21.83 11.81
CA ILE A 359 13.70 23.03 12.48
C ILE A 359 12.34 22.73 13.11
N VAL A 360 11.43 22.08 12.36
CA VAL A 360 10.11 21.67 12.88
C VAL A 360 10.28 20.70 14.05
N GLU A 361 11.22 19.76 13.96
CA GLU A 361 11.60 18.88 15.08
C GLU A 361 12.05 19.71 16.30
N GLY A 362 12.93 20.69 16.13
CA GLY A 362 13.38 21.59 17.20
C GLY A 362 12.27 22.46 17.80
N MET A 363 11.33 22.96 16.99
CA MET A 363 10.16 23.72 17.46
C MET A 363 9.23 22.87 18.33
N ARG A 364 9.05 21.61 17.92
CA ARG A 364 8.30 20.63 18.71
C ARG A 364 9.03 20.41 20.02
N ASP A 365 10.31 20.01 19.98
CA ASP A 365 11.13 19.78 21.17
C ASP A 365 11.10 20.95 22.18
N ALA A 366 11.07 22.19 21.69
CA ALA A 366 10.98 23.39 22.52
C ALA A 366 9.60 23.57 23.21
N LYS A 367 8.51 23.12 22.59
CA LYS A 367 7.15 23.12 23.16
C LYS A 367 6.88 21.85 24.00
N GLU A 368 7.71 20.82 23.88
CA GLU A 368 7.59 19.51 24.53
C GLU A 368 8.03 19.49 26.02
N LYS A 369 7.29 20.20 26.90
CA LYS A 369 7.03 19.62 28.24
C LYS A 369 5.82 18.68 28.25
N HIS A 370 4.95 18.72 27.23
CA HIS A 370 3.64 18.06 27.30
C HIS A 370 3.05 17.53 25.97
N THR A 371 3.80 17.40 24.87
CA THR A 371 3.27 16.92 23.58
C THR A 371 4.20 15.89 22.93
N THR A 372 3.71 14.84 22.25
CA THR A 372 4.49 13.60 21.99
C THR A 372 4.00 12.82 20.76
N ASN A 373 3.59 13.55 19.72
CA ASN A 373 3.13 12.94 18.47
C ASN A 373 4.14 13.24 17.37
N ILE A 374 5.13 12.39 17.07
CA ILE A 374 5.96 12.60 15.86
C ILE A 374 5.21 12.04 14.65
N SER A 375 4.22 12.78 14.19
CA SER A 375 3.76 12.64 12.81
C SER A 375 4.88 13.14 11.91
N HIS A 376 5.46 12.23 11.13
CA HIS A 376 6.33 12.58 10.02
C HIS A 376 5.70 12.09 8.72
N ILE A 377 6.04 12.80 7.66
CA ILE A 377 5.79 12.42 6.29
C ILE A 377 7.15 12.09 5.72
N SER A 378 7.39 10.82 5.40
CA SER A 378 8.53 10.49 4.56
C SER A 378 8.18 10.91 3.15
N THR A 379 8.96 11.81 2.56
CA THR A 379 8.78 12.29 1.20
C THR A 379 9.79 11.74 0.23
N THR A 380 9.37 11.59 -1.01
CA THR A 380 10.26 11.33 -2.12
C THR A 380 9.84 12.19 -3.29
N ILE A 381 10.79 12.93 -3.86
CA ILE A 381 10.55 13.77 -5.02
C ILE A 381 10.58 12.87 -6.26
N SER A 382 9.52 12.92 -7.05
CA SER A 382 9.46 12.26 -8.35
C SER A 382 9.06 13.27 -9.42
N LEU A 383 9.46 13.01 -10.67
CA LEU A 383 9.14 13.86 -11.82
C LEU A 383 8.29 13.06 -12.80
N LEU A 384 7.11 13.59 -13.15
CA LEU A 384 6.26 13.06 -14.21
C LEU A 384 6.53 13.77 -15.54
N GLY A 385 6.49 13.04 -16.66
CA GLY A 385 6.42 13.64 -18.01
C GLY A 385 7.71 13.59 -18.85
N ALA A 386 7.71 14.35 -19.94
CA ALA A 386 8.79 14.45 -20.92
C ALA A 386 10.14 14.86 -20.29
N GLY A 387 10.12 15.75 -19.29
CA GLY A 387 11.30 16.13 -18.50
C GLY A 387 11.99 14.94 -17.83
N ALA A 388 11.25 13.94 -17.36
CA ALA A 388 11.80 12.72 -16.78
C ALA A 388 12.47 11.81 -17.81
N ALA A 389 11.96 11.80 -19.05
CA ALA A 389 12.59 11.13 -20.19
C ALA A 389 13.92 11.78 -20.56
N TYR A 390 14.02 13.12 -20.52
CA TYR A 390 15.28 13.85 -20.77
C TYR A 390 16.37 13.55 -19.73
N LEU A 391 16.02 13.44 -18.44
CA LEU A 391 16.97 13.06 -17.38
C LEU A 391 17.56 11.65 -17.55
N SER A 392 16.98 10.80 -18.41
CA SER A 392 17.43 9.41 -18.63
C SER A 392 18.67 9.30 -19.51
N GLU A 393 19.04 10.40 -20.15
CA GLU A 393 20.21 10.46 -21.02
C GLU A 393 21.53 10.68 -20.26
N ASP A 394 21.46 11.10 -18.98
CA ASP A 394 22.60 11.29 -18.08
C ASP A 394 23.45 9.99 -17.94
N PRO A 395 24.73 10.03 -18.37
CA PRO A 395 25.68 8.92 -18.28
C PRO A 395 25.87 8.32 -16.88
N ASN A 396 25.65 9.09 -15.80
CA ASN A 396 25.87 8.67 -14.42
C ASN A 396 24.68 7.90 -13.83
N ILE A 397 23.48 8.07 -14.41
CA ILE A 397 22.26 7.34 -13.99
C ILE A 397 21.93 6.19 -14.97
N LYS A 398 22.51 6.23 -16.17
CA LYS A 398 22.47 5.20 -17.22
C LYS A 398 22.82 3.76 -16.77
N PRO A 399 23.79 3.49 -15.87
CA PRO A 399 24.18 2.11 -15.55
C PRO A 399 23.13 1.35 -14.72
N ILE A 400 22.27 2.07 -13.99
CA ILE A 400 21.11 1.49 -13.28
C ILE A 400 19.94 1.27 -14.26
N LEU A 401 19.85 2.10 -15.31
CA LEU A 401 18.85 2.03 -16.38
C LEU A 401 19.20 1.04 -17.51
N TYR A 402 20.47 0.64 -17.65
CA TYR A 402 20.87 -0.41 -18.59
C TYR A 402 20.42 -1.82 -18.15
N ALA A 403 20.06 -2.00 -16.87
CA ALA A 403 19.41 -3.22 -16.40
C ALA A 403 17.93 -3.30 -16.83
N THR A 404 17.30 -2.17 -17.17
CA THR A 404 15.91 -2.09 -17.63
C THR A 404 15.76 -1.93 -19.15
N SER A 405 16.80 -1.49 -19.87
CA SER A 405 16.82 -1.42 -21.34
C SER A 405 17.09 -2.75 -22.06
N LEU A 406 17.31 -3.85 -21.32
CA LEU A 406 17.55 -5.17 -21.91
C LEU A 406 16.27 -5.84 -22.47
N ILE A 407 15.08 -5.27 -22.23
CA ILE A 407 13.81 -5.80 -22.77
C ILE A 407 13.38 -5.05 -24.06
N SER A 408 13.87 -3.84 -24.31
CA SER A 408 13.48 -3.06 -25.49
C SER A 408 14.13 -3.52 -26.81
N LYS A 409 15.06 -4.49 -26.77
CA LYS A 409 15.64 -5.11 -27.98
C LYS A 409 14.87 -6.34 -28.51
N VAL A 410 13.85 -6.83 -27.82
CA VAL A 410 13.14 -8.07 -28.24
C VAL A 410 11.82 -7.82 -28.98
N ILE A 411 11.23 -6.63 -28.88
CA ILE A 411 9.95 -6.34 -29.56
C ILE A 411 10.18 -5.33 -30.68
N GLY A 412 10.80 -5.81 -31.75
CA GLY A 412 10.71 -5.18 -33.06
C GLY A 412 9.37 -5.52 -33.69
N SER A 413 8.47 -4.54 -33.82
CA SER A 413 7.59 -4.38 -34.99
C SER A 413 6.60 -3.22 -34.80
N THR A 414 6.75 -2.22 -35.67
CA THR A 414 5.66 -1.53 -36.38
C THR A 414 4.28 -1.49 -35.69
N VAL A 415 4.03 -0.46 -34.88
CA VAL A 415 2.67 -0.01 -34.58
C VAL A 415 2.55 1.44 -35.07
N LYS A 416 1.56 1.68 -35.93
CA LYS A 416 1.31 2.97 -36.59
C LYS A 416 0.94 4.05 -35.57
N THR A 417 1.50 5.23 -35.81
CA THR A 417 1.69 6.40 -34.95
C THR A 417 0.47 7.31 -34.71
N GLU A 418 -0.72 6.99 -35.21
CA GLU A 418 -1.84 7.95 -35.25
C GLU A 418 -2.57 8.11 -33.88
N SER A 419 -2.64 7.04 -33.08
CA SER A 419 -3.25 7.07 -31.74
C SER A 419 -2.33 7.72 -30.71
N ILE A 420 -1.03 7.48 -30.85
CA ILE A 420 0.03 8.05 -30.02
C ILE A 420 0.15 9.54 -30.31
N GLN A 421 0.05 9.95 -31.57
CA GLN A 421 0.09 11.37 -31.94
C GLN A 421 -1.12 12.15 -31.40
N LYS A 422 -2.33 11.57 -31.36
CA LYS A 422 -3.50 12.20 -30.71
C LYS A 422 -3.41 12.25 -29.19
N LEU A 423 -2.78 11.25 -28.56
CA LEU A 423 -2.56 11.22 -27.11
C LEU A 423 -1.47 12.21 -26.69
N ILE A 424 -0.41 12.29 -27.49
CA ILE A 424 0.66 13.28 -27.41
C ILE A 424 0.12 14.69 -27.69
N GLU A 425 -0.76 14.88 -28.67
CA GLU A 425 -1.42 16.17 -28.95
C GLU A 425 -2.44 16.56 -27.87
N GLY A 426 -3.08 15.59 -27.20
CA GLY A 426 -3.94 15.83 -26.03
C GLY A 426 -3.14 16.23 -24.79
N VAL A 427 -1.99 15.60 -24.57
CA VAL A 427 -1.04 15.90 -23.48
C VAL A 427 -0.29 17.22 -23.73
N PHE A 428 0.07 17.53 -24.99
CA PHE A 428 0.74 18.79 -25.35
C PHE A 428 -0.19 20.01 -25.41
N LYS A 429 -1.52 19.81 -25.41
CA LYS A 429 -2.49 20.91 -25.27
C LYS A 429 -2.59 21.46 -23.85
N LEU A 430 -1.91 20.84 -22.89
CA LEU A 430 -1.89 21.23 -21.48
C LEU A 430 -0.54 21.89 -21.18
N ASN A 431 -0.57 23.09 -20.63
CA ASN A 431 0.58 23.99 -20.50
C ASN A 431 1.68 23.48 -19.55
N LYS A 432 1.42 22.39 -18.80
CA LYS A 432 2.39 21.74 -17.91
C LYS A 432 2.34 20.22 -18.12
N SER A 433 3.08 19.72 -19.12
CA SER A 433 3.26 18.28 -19.36
C SER A 433 4.08 17.57 -18.27
N ASP A 434 4.69 18.35 -17.38
CA ASP A 434 5.69 17.91 -16.43
C ASP A 434 5.33 18.39 -15.00
N HIS A 435 5.25 17.46 -14.04
CA HIS A 435 4.84 17.76 -12.68
C HIS A 435 5.88 17.30 -11.65
N VAL A 436 6.04 18.10 -10.60
CA VAL A 436 6.67 17.63 -9.36
C VAL A 436 5.67 16.76 -8.60
N LEU A 437 6.08 15.53 -8.31
CA LEU A 437 5.38 14.63 -7.42
C LEU A 437 6.06 14.60 -6.06
N PHE A 438 5.29 14.90 -5.02
CA PHE A 438 5.61 14.61 -3.65
C PHE A 438 4.99 13.27 -3.25
N LEU A 439 5.80 12.22 -3.26
CA LEU A 439 5.36 10.92 -2.74
C LEU A 439 5.45 10.94 -1.23
N TYR A 440 4.38 10.59 -0.52
CA TYR A 440 4.38 10.61 0.95
C TYR A 440 4.06 9.27 1.59
N LYS A 441 4.69 8.99 2.73
CA LYS A 441 4.20 8.04 3.74
C LYS A 441 3.78 8.81 4.98
N ASN A 442 2.49 8.85 5.27
CA ASN A 442 1.97 9.46 6.49
C ASN A 442 1.98 8.42 7.61
N HIS A 443 2.78 8.68 8.64
CA HIS A 443 2.91 7.80 9.81
C HIS A 443 1.96 8.19 10.98
N GLY A 444 0.87 8.92 10.74
CA GLY A 444 0.03 9.50 11.79
C GLY A 444 -1.07 8.60 12.38
N LYS A 445 -1.21 8.63 13.73
CA LYS A 445 -2.45 9.02 14.47
C LYS A 445 -2.15 9.41 15.94
N PHE A 446 -2.86 10.43 16.42
CA PHE A 446 -2.64 11.21 17.66
C PHE A 446 -3.20 10.57 18.94
N SER A 447 -2.39 10.47 20.01
CA SER A 447 -2.60 11.00 21.37
C SER A 447 -1.33 10.78 22.19
N ILE A 448 -1.00 11.74 23.05
CA ILE A 448 0.35 12.04 23.52
C ILE A 448 0.71 11.29 24.83
N THR A 449 1.72 10.40 24.80
CA THR A 449 2.69 10.19 25.91
C THR A 449 4.13 9.89 25.40
N PRO A 450 5.23 10.44 25.98
CA PRO A 450 6.53 10.60 25.31
C PRO A 450 7.43 9.36 25.37
N LYS A 451 8.08 9.06 24.24
CA LYS A 451 9.56 9.09 24.09
C LYS A 451 10.02 8.67 22.69
N THR A 452 10.51 9.62 21.89
CA THR A 452 11.33 9.30 20.73
C THR A 452 12.68 8.79 21.15
N ARG A 453 13.01 7.59 20.66
CA ARG A 453 14.20 6.85 21.03
C ARG A 453 14.76 6.25 19.76
N GLU A 454 16.05 6.49 19.53
CA GLU A 454 16.83 5.85 18.47
C GLU A 454 16.62 4.32 18.50
N ILE A 455 16.09 3.76 17.41
CA ILE A 455 15.94 2.30 17.25
C ILE A 455 17.33 1.70 17.07
N ARG A 456 17.85 1.08 18.14
CA ARG A 456 19.16 0.44 18.10
C ARG A 456 19.04 -0.96 17.54
N VAL A 457 19.34 -1.10 16.25
CA VAL A 457 19.51 -2.40 15.59
C VAL A 457 20.96 -2.85 15.72
N LEU A 458 21.17 -4.02 16.30
CA LEU A 458 22.44 -4.69 16.29
C LEU A 458 22.64 -5.32 14.90
N ASN A 459 23.63 -4.81 14.18
CA ASN A 459 24.05 -5.28 12.87
C ASN A 459 25.49 -5.80 12.93
N SER A 460 25.88 -6.60 11.94
CA SER A 460 27.25 -7.08 11.75
C SER A 460 27.66 -6.87 10.30
N LYS A 461 28.96 -6.61 10.07
CA LYS A 461 29.53 -6.61 8.72
C LYS A 461 29.53 -8.00 8.07
N LYS A 462 29.32 -9.07 8.86
CA LYS A 462 29.24 -10.45 8.38
C LYS A 462 27.90 -11.08 8.80
N ALA A 463 27.42 -12.01 7.99
CA ALA A 463 26.33 -12.91 8.37
C ALA A 463 26.87 -14.32 8.58
N TYR A 464 26.09 -15.18 9.24
CA TYR A 464 26.39 -16.62 9.22
C TYR A 464 26.33 -17.14 7.79
N SER A 465 27.19 -18.10 7.43
CA SER A 465 27.22 -18.73 6.10
C SER A 465 26.54 -20.09 6.11
N ASP A 466 25.29 -20.15 6.59
CA ASP A 466 24.49 -21.38 6.66
C ASP A 466 23.25 -21.31 5.76
N THR A 467 22.55 -22.44 5.62
CA THR A 467 21.35 -22.55 4.78
C THR A 467 20.23 -21.59 5.21
N LEU A 468 20.13 -21.27 6.50
CA LEU A 468 19.15 -20.33 7.01
C LEU A 468 19.48 -18.89 6.61
N SER A 469 20.74 -18.49 6.67
CA SER A 469 21.17 -17.19 6.15
C SER A 469 20.95 -17.07 4.66
N MET A 470 21.24 -18.11 3.88
CA MET A 470 20.96 -18.12 2.44
C MET A 470 19.47 -17.94 2.15
N LYS A 471 18.59 -18.55 2.95
CA LYS A 471 17.14 -18.30 2.89
C LYS A 471 16.80 -16.84 3.20
N TYR A 472 17.39 -16.26 4.25
CA TYR A 472 17.15 -14.86 4.60
C TYR A 472 17.70 -13.88 3.56
N ASP A 473 18.82 -14.19 2.90
CA ASP A 473 19.31 -13.45 1.72
C ASP A 473 18.28 -13.49 0.60
N TYR A 474 17.71 -14.67 0.32
CA TYR A 474 16.64 -14.81 -0.65
C TYR A 474 15.36 -14.06 -0.23
N TYR A 475 14.98 -14.04 1.04
CA TYR A 475 13.81 -13.30 1.52
C TYR A 475 13.97 -11.80 1.34
N GLU A 476 15.14 -11.26 1.66
CA GLU A 476 15.46 -9.85 1.42
C GLU A 476 15.48 -9.52 -0.08
N TYR A 477 16.01 -10.42 -0.91
CA TYR A 477 15.97 -10.27 -2.36
C TYR A 477 14.51 -10.21 -2.85
N ILE A 478 13.65 -11.13 -2.43
CA ILE A 478 12.23 -11.12 -2.82
C ILE A 478 11.52 -9.86 -2.30
N TYR A 479 11.75 -9.48 -1.05
CA TYR A 479 11.22 -8.24 -0.46
C TYR A 479 11.65 -6.99 -1.23
N LYS A 480 12.89 -6.94 -1.74
CA LYS A 480 13.41 -5.81 -2.51
C LYS A 480 12.85 -5.75 -3.93
N ASN A 481 12.58 -6.90 -4.55
CA ASN A 481 12.23 -7.00 -5.97
C ASN A 481 10.73 -7.23 -6.23
N ILE A 482 9.92 -7.58 -5.22
CA ILE A 482 8.46 -7.70 -5.32
C ILE A 482 7.80 -6.55 -4.53
N PRO A 483 7.41 -5.44 -5.20
CA PRO A 483 6.83 -4.26 -4.55
C PRO A 483 5.66 -4.56 -3.62
N ILE A 484 4.74 -5.42 -4.07
CA ILE A 484 3.52 -5.70 -3.31
C ILE A 484 3.78 -6.47 -2.01
N LEU A 485 4.88 -7.24 -1.92
CA LEU A 485 5.28 -7.89 -0.67
C LEU A 485 5.73 -6.86 0.37
N ARG A 486 6.46 -5.82 -0.05
CA ARG A 486 6.87 -4.73 0.82
C ARG A 486 5.66 -3.99 1.38
N VAL A 487 4.71 -3.63 0.50
CA VAL A 487 3.47 -2.97 0.90
C VAL A 487 2.68 -3.86 1.87
N LEU A 488 2.56 -5.16 1.60
CA LEU A 488 1.88 -6.11 2.47
C LEU A 488 2.48 -6.16 3.88
N ILE A 489 3.82 -6.24 3.99
CA ILE A 489 4.51 -6.26 5.27
C ILE A 489 4.33 -4.94 6.02
N ASP A 490 4.42 -3.80 5.31
CA ASP A 490 4.27 -2.47 5.89
C ASP A 490 2.86 -2.24 6.43
N ILE A 491 1.82 -2.58 5.66
CA ILE A 491 0.41 -2.51 6.09
C ILE A 491 0.19 -3.39 7.32
N THR A 492 0.63 -4.65 7.26
CA THR A 492 0.40 -5.62 8.35
C THR A 492 1.10 -5.18 9.63
N ALA A 493 2.36 -4.74 9.55
CA ALA A 493 3.10 -4.25 10.71
C ALA A 493 2.42 -3.01 11.33
N ARG A 494 1.96 -2.06 10.49
CA ARG A 494 1.21 -0.89 10.95
C ARG A 494 -0.11 -1.28 11.62
N MET A 495 -0.85 -2.23 11.05
CA MET A 495 -2.13 -2.68 11.62
C MET A 495 -1.98 -3.34 12.99
N ILE A 496 -0.93 -4.14 13.18
CA ILE A 496 -0.67 -4.81 14.45
C ILE A 496 -0.40 -3.78 15.57
N VAL A 497 0.38 -2.75 15.26
CA VAL A 497 0.76 -1.71 16.22
C VAL A 497 -0.31 -0.62 16.36
N GLY A 498 -1.17 -0.48 15.36
CA GLY A 498 -2.04 0.66 15.17
C GLY A 498 -3.08 0.97 16.26
N LYS A 499 -3.31 0.07 17.22
CA LYS A 499 -4.14 0.31 18.41
C LYS A 499 -3.33 0.76 19.64
N GLY A 500 -2.01 0.92 19.49
CA GLY A 500 -1.07 1.11 20.58
C GLY A 500 -0.88 -0.16 21.41
N LEU A 501 0.04 -0.08 22.37
CA LEU A 501 0.33 -1.17 23.31
C LEU A 501 -0.37 -0.91 24.65
N SER A 502 -1.35 -1.75 25.02
CA SER A 502 -1.99 -1.70 26.34
C SER A 502 -1.39 -2.72 27.30
N LEU A 503 -1.09 -2.31 28.54
CA LEU A 503 -0.79 -3.24 29.63
C LEU A 503 -2.09 -3.80 30.20
N LYS A 504 -2.22 -5.13 30.25
CA LYS A 504 -3.36 -5.82 30.87
C LYS A 504 -2.84 -6.79 31.92
N TYR A 505 -3.32 -6.66 33.15
CA TYR A 505 -3.10 -7.65 34.20
C TYR A 505 -4.00 -8.86 33.95
N THR A 506 -3.40 -10.06 33.98
CA THR A 506 -4.10 -11.34 33.73
C THR A 506 -3.93 -12.33 34.89
N GLY A 507 -3.48 -11.87 36.06
CA GLY A 507 -3.38 -12.70 37.25
C GLY A 507 -4.72 -12.88 37.94
N ASN A 508 -4.83 -13.95 38.73
CA ASN A 508 -6.00 -14.24 39.55
C ASN A 508 -5.90 -13.62 40.97
N ASP A 509 -4.76 -12.98 41.29
CA ASP A 509 -4.47 -12.38 42.60
C ASP A 509 -4.87 -10.90 42.66
N GLU A 510 -4.62 -10.23 43.79
CA GLU A 510 -4.84 -8.79 43.94
C GLU A 510 -4.17 -8.00 42.81
N VAL A 511 -4.95 -7.07 42.24
CA VAL A 511 -4.49 -6.16 41.19
C VAL A 511 -3.21 -5.45 41.66
N PRO A 512 -2.14 -5.40 40.85
CA PRO A 512 -0.91 -4.71 41.22
C PRO A 512 -1.21 -3.28 41.66
N ASP A 513 -0.53 -2.81 42.72
CA ASP A 513 -0.61 -1.41 43.17
C ASP A 513 -0.44 -0.46 41.96
N THR A 514 -1.29 0.58 41.89
CA THR A 514 -1.26 1.68 40.91
C THR A 514 0.17 2.15 40.63
N LYS A 515 1.00 2.26 41.66
CA LYS A 515 2.39 2.70 41.52
C LYS A 515 3.25 1.75 40.69
N MET A 516 3.01 0.44 40.76
CA MET A 516 3.71 -0.56 39.94
C MET A 516 3.24 -0.48 38.48
N MET A 517 1.93 -0.29 38.25
CA MET A 517 1.37 -0.12 36.91
C MET A 517 1.94 1.13 36.23
N GLU A 518 1.95 2.28 36.92
CA GLU A 518 2.59 3.52 36.43
C GLU A 518 4.07 3.30 36.09
N MET A 519 4.79 2.51 36.90
CA MET A 519 6.19 2.19 36.66
C MET A 519 6.39 1.33 35.40
N LEU A 520 5.49 0.38 35.15
CA LEU A 520 5.50 -0.50 33.98
C LEU A 520 5.11 0.25 32.70
N GLU A 521 4.09 1.11 32.77
CA GLU A 521 3.70 1.99 31.66
C GLU A 521 4.84 2.92 31.29
N LYS A 522 5.44 3.58 32.29
CA LYS A 522 6.65 4.39 32.07
C LYS A 522 7.76 3.56 31.45
N TRP A 523 8.01 2.34 31.92
CA TRP A 523 9.04 1.49 31.33
C TRP A 523 8.72 1.05 29.89
N ARG A 524 7.45 0.80 29.56
CA ARG A 524 6.96 0.48 28.21
C ARG A 524 7.22 1.65 27.27
N ASP A 525 6.73 2.83 27.61
CA ASP A 525 6.88 4.05 26.80
C ASP A 525 8.35 4.38 26.58
N GLU A 526 9.16 4.04 27.57
CA GLU A 526 10.59 4.02 27.45
C GLU A 526 11.05 2.95 26.44
N ASN A 527 10.88 1.67 26.70
CA ASN A 527 11.70 0.64 26.04
C ASN A 527 11.04 -0.07 24.86
N LEU A 528 9.76 0.20 24.59
CA LEU A 528 8.91 -0.47 23.60
C LEU A 528 8.08 0.57 22.81
N HIS A 529 8.75 1.49 22.12
CA HIS A 529 8.09 2.47 21.24
C HIS A 529 7.58 1.80 19.96
N ASP A 530 6.56 2.41 19.35
CA ASP A 530 5.81 1.85 18.23
C ASP A 530 6.72 1.50 17.04
N GLU A 531 7.73 2.32 16.74
CA GLU A 531 8.63 2.08 15.62
C GLU A 531 9.53 0.84 15.84
N LEU A 532 9.96 0.60 17.08
CA LEU A 532 10.71 -0.62 17.44
C LEU A 532 9.82 -1.86 17.28
N ILE A 533 8.55 -1.76 17.66
CA ILE A 533 7.59 -2.86 17.48
C ILE A 533 7.27 -3.04 16.00
N ILE A 534 7.06 -1.98 15.24
CA ILE A 534 6.86 -2.05 13.78
C ILE A 534 8.05 -2.76 13.15
N LEU A 535 9.29 -2.40 13.50
CA LEU A 535 10.48 -3.07 12.98
C LEU A 535 10.55 -4.55 13.39
N GLN A 536 10.24 -4.85 14.65
CA GLN A 536 10.17 -6.22 15.16
C GLN A 536 9.11 -7.04 14.42
N MET A 537 7.94 -6.45 14.11
CA MET A 537 6.89 -7.06 13.32
C MET A 537 7.36 -7.26 11.88
N LYS A 538 7.99 -6.27 11.24
CA LYS A 538 8.58 -6.42 9.89
C LYS A 538 9.55 -7.58 9.84
N TYR A 539 10.44 -7.72 10.82
CA TYR A 539 11.37 -8.87 10.89
C TYR A 539 10.63 -10.19 11.11
N SER A 540 9.60 -10.21 11.95
CA SER A 540 8.78 -11.41 12.18
C SER A 540 8.03 -11.82 10.91
N LEU A 541 7.46 -10.87 10.18
CA LEU A 541 6.74 -11.11 8.94
C LEU A 541 7.69 -11.50 7.81
N LEU A 542 8.88 -10.90 7.71
CA LEU A 542 9.84 -11.21 6.65
C LEU A 542 10.61 -12.51 6.90
N TYR A 543 11.09 -12.74 8.13
CA TYR A 543 11.96 -13.87 8.46
C TYR A 543 11.25 -15.01 9.22
N GLY A 544 10.00 -14.80 9.63
CA GLY A 544 9.26 -15.71 10.51
C GLY A 544 9.68 -15.61 11.98
N LYS A 545 10.69 -14.78 12.32
CA LYS A 545 11.24 -14.62 13.67
C LYS A 545 11.87 -13.24 13.87
N SER A 546 11.92 -12.80 15.11
CA SER A 546 12.61 -11.58 15.54
C SER A 546 13.11 -11.71 16.97
N PHE A 547 14.13 -10.92 17.32
CA PHE A 547 14.85 -11.05 18.58
C PHE A 547 15.22 -9.70 19.19
N PHE A 548 14.93 -9.48 20.46
CA PHE A 548 15.57 -8.38 21.22
C PHE A 548 16.72 -8.90 22.08
N LEU A 549 17.84 -8.17 22.08
CA LEU A 549 18.86 -8.26 23.11
C LEU A 549 18.42 -7.43 24.32
N LYS A 550 18.25 -8.10 25.46
CA LYS A 550 17.93 -7.50 26.75
C LYS A 550 19.21 -7.20 27.51
N THR A 551 19.50 -5.92 27.71
CA THR A 551 20.63 -5.46 28.53
C THR A 551 20.11 -4.89 29.85
N VAL A 552 20.54 -5.45 30.97
CA VAL A 552 20.20 -4.93 32.30
C VAL A 552 21.27 -3.94 32.76
N ILE A 553 20.91 -2.68 32.91
CA ILE A 553 21.79 -1.62 33.39
C ILE A 553 21.47 -1.36 34.87
N LYS A 554 22.48 -1.48 35.75
CA LYS A 554 22.34 -1.13 37.16
C LYS A 554 22.81 0.31 37.39
N LYS A 555 21.92 1.18 37.89
CA LYS A 555 22.26 2.54 38.36
C LYS A 555 21.89 2.64 39.84
N GLY A 556 22.85 2.34 40.72
CA GLY A 556 22.61 2.23 42.17
C GLY A 556 21.64 1.08 42.49
N LYS A 557 20.56 1.37 43.24
CA LYS A 557 19.49 0.39 43.53
C LYS A 557 18.49 0.18 42.38
N LYS A 558 18.50 1.03 41.35
CA LYS A 558 17.59 0.91 40.20
C LYS A 558 18.16 -0.04 39.15
N ARG A 559 17.30 -0.94 38.66
CA ARG A 559 17.57 -1.78 37.48
C ARG A 559 16.78 -1.20 36.32
N ASP A 560 17.47 -0.91 35.23
CA ASP A 560 16.87 -0.48 33.97
C ASP A 560 17.11 -1.58 32.92
N ILE A 561 16.16 -1.77 32.02
CA ILE A 561 16.24 -2.79 30.97
C ILE A 561 16.19 -2.08 29.64
N LYS A 562 17.25 -2.21 28.84
CA LYS A 562 17.29 -1.75 27.46
C LYS A 562 17.10 -2.91 26.50
N LEU A 563 16.31 -2.68 25.46
CA LEU A 563 16.11 -3.62 24.36
C LEU A 563 16.84 -3.10 23.12
N LYS A 564 17.50 -4.00 22.39
CA LYS A 564 18.07 -3.72 21.07
C LYS A 564 17.56 -4.77 20.09
N MET A 565 17.09 -4.34 18.92
CA MET A 565 16.66 -5.26 17.86
C MET A 565 17.90 -5.99 17.33
N ILE A 566 17.81 -7.30 17.10
CA ILE A 566 18.90 -8.08 16.50
C ILE A 566 18.47 -8.48 15.10
N HIS A 567 19.33 -8.24 14.10
CA HIS A 567 19.06 -8.74 12.75
C HIS A 567 19.05 -10.28 12.71
N PRO A 568 18.02 -10.95 12.15
CA PRO A 568 17.92 -12.42 12.21
C PRO A 568 19.09 -13.19 11.55
N LYS A 569 19.80 -12.57 10.60
CA LYS A 569 20.99 -13.15 9.95
C LYS A 569 22.20 -13.32 10.87
N ILE A 570 22.26 -12.61 11.99
CA ILE A 570 23.45 -12.58 12.86
C ILE A 570 23.27 -13.35 14.17
N ILE A 571 22.14 -14.06 14.36
CA ILE A 571 21.83 -14.78 15.60
C ILE A 571 21.49 -16.26 15.35
N ARG A 572 22.03 -17.16 16.16
CA ARG A 572 21.73 -18.61 16.11
C ARG A 572 21.48 -19.20 17.49
N PRO A 573 20.45 -20.05 17.66
CA PRO A 573 20.23 -20.75 18.92
C PRO A 573 21.31 -21.83 19.15
N PHE A 574 21.75 -21.96 20.39
CA PHE A 574 22.69 -22.99 20.83
C PHE A 574 21.99 -23.98 21.77
N TYR A 575 22.03 -25.27 21.42
CA TYR A 575 21.38 -26.36 22.16
C TYR A 575 22.40 -27.28 22.80
N LYS A 576 22.08 -27.78 23.99
CA LYS A 576 22.78 -28.91 24.65
C LYS A 576 21.74 -29.91 25.12
N ASN A 577 21.87 -31.17 24.70
CA ASN A 577 20.91 -32.25 24.99
C ASN A 577 19.46 -31.87 24.58
N ARG A 578 19.29 -31.32 23.38
CA ARG A 578 18.01 -30.81 22.83
C ARG A 578 17.34 -29.69 23.64
N LYS A 579 18.00 -29.13 24.67
CA LYS A 579 17.54 -27.98 25.44
C LYS A 579 18.26 -26.72 24.99
N LEU A 580 17.51 -25.65 24.71
CA LEU A 580 18.07 -24.34 24.38
C LEU A 580 18.87 -23.80 25.57
N LYS A 581 20.15 -23.49 25.35
CA LYS A 581 21.06 -22.94 26.37
C LYS A 581 21.30 -21.45 26.21
N GLY A 582 21.32 -20.97 24.98
CA GLY A 582 21.58 -19.57 24.69
C GLY A 582 21.57 -19.29 23.20
N TYR A 583 22.15 -18.16 22.84
CA TYR A 583 22.28 -17.71 21.47
C TYR A 583 23.69 -17.28 21.17
N LYS A 584 24.14 -17.55 19.96
CA LYS A 584 25.37 -17.06 19.39
C LYS A 584 25.03 -15.86 18.51
N ILE A 585 25.67 -14.72 18.73
CA ILE A 585 25.41 -13.48 17.99
C ILE A 585 26.73 -12.96 17.42
N LEU A 586 26.75 -12.60 16.14
CA LEU A 586 27.89 -11.93 15.52
C LEU A 586 27.92 -10.46 15.91
N ASN A 587 29.02 -9.98 16.48
CA ASN A 587 29.21 -8.56 16.77
C ASN A 587 29.48 -7.75 15.48
N GLU A 588 29.69 -6.44 15.59
CA GLU A 588 29.95 -5.55 14.44
C GLU A 588 31.16 -5.97 13.57
N ARG A 589 32.16 -6.63 14.18
CA ARG A 589 33.37 -7.15 13.50
C ARG A 589 33.14 -8.53 12.86
N GLY A 590 32.03 -9.19 13.20
CA GLY A 590 31.69 -10.53 12.77
C GLY A 590 32.21 -11.63 13.69
N ASP A 591 32.65 -11.30 14.91
CA ASP A 591 33.07 -12.29 15.90
C ASP A 591 31.85 -12.82 16.66
N GLU A 592 31.84 -14.13 16.91
CA GLU A 592 30.74 -14.78 17.64
C GLU A 592 30.83 -14.52 19.15
N GLN A 593 29.73 -14.04 19.73
CA GLN A 593 29.54 -13.84 21.16
C GLN A 593 28.40 -14.71 21.67
N LEU A 594 28.59 -15.35 22.83
CA LEU A 594 27.59 -16.21 23.44
C LEU A 594 26.76 -15.43 24.45
N PHE A 595 25.45 -15.48 24.31
CA PHE A 595 24.46 -14.87 25.20
C PHE A 595 23.63 -15.96 25.88
N HIS A 596 23.28 -15.75 27.15
CA HIS A 596 22.38 -16.66 27.83
C HIS A 596 20.98 -16.54 27.23
N LYS A 597 20.18 -17.61 27.27
CA LYS A 597 18.81 -17.58 26.70
C LYS A 597 17.92 -16.49 27.29
N ASP A 598 18.17 -16.10 28.55
CA ASP A 598 17.38 -15.10 29.27
C ASP A 598 17.79 -13.65 28.92
N ASP A 599 18.91 -13.48 28.23
CA ASP A 599 19.35 -12.20 27.68
C ASP A 599 18.66 -11.89 26.34
N ILE A 600 17.98 -12.87 25.74
CA ILE A 600 17.34 -12.74 24.42
C ILE A 600 15.83 -12.92 24.56
N VAL A 601 15.09 -11.89 24.18
CA VAL A 601 13.64 -12.02 23.95
C VAL A 601 13.47 -12.54 22.54
N ASP A 602 13.29 -13.85 22.43
CA ASP A 602 12.96 -14.52 21.17
C ASP A 602 11.44 -14.47 20.98
N PHE A 603 10.99 -13.69 20.01
CA PHE A 603 9.60 -13.69 19.59
C PHE A 603 9.37 -14.93 18.75
N LYS A 604 9.24 -16.04 19.47
CA LYS A 604 8.73 -17.29 18.91
C LYS A 604 7.25 -17.06 18.68
N PRO A 605 6.78 -17.21 17.43
CA PRO A 605 5.36 -17.13 17.17
C PRO A 605 4.60 -18.10 18.08
N THR A 606 3.39 -17.71 18.45
CA THR A 606 2.33 -18.64 18.88
C THR A 606 2.00 -19.58 17.72
N THR A 607 2.87 -20.55 17.42
CA THR A 607 2.72 -21.60 16.39
C THR A 607 2.43 -21.17 14.94
N ARG A 608 2.15 -19.90 14.60
CA ARG A 608 1.48 -19.51 13.34
C ARG A 608 2.17 -18.46 12.46
N ASN A 609 3.16 -17.69 12.93
CA ASN A 609 3.79 -16.67 12.07
C ASN A 609 4.98 -17.26 11.28
N ILE A 610 4.66 -17.78 10.10
CA ILE A 610 5.63 -18.09 9.04
C ILE A 610 6.01 -16.80 8.32
N SER A 611 7.22 -16.77 7.74
CA SER A 611 7.61 -15.69 6.82
C SER A 611 6.55 -15.52 5.73
N PHE A 612 6.18 -14.27 5.41
CA PHE A 612 5.33 -13.98 4.27
C PHE A 612 5.93 -14.46 2.96
N VAL A 613 7.25 -14.51 2.83
CA VAL A 613 7.88 -15.14 1.66
C VAL A 613 7.51 -16.62 1.60
N GLU A 614 7.74 -17.37 2.67
CA GLU A 614 7.37 -18.80 2.73
C GLU A 614 5.85 -19.03 2.55
N LYS A 615 5.00 -18.15 3.09
CA LYS A 615 3.53 -18.26 2.99
C LYS A 615 3.01 -17.98 1.57
N TYR A 616 3.60 -16.99 0.89
CA TYR A 616 3.12 -16.51 -0.41
C TYR A 616 3.97 -16.96 -1.61
N ILE A 617 5.06 -17.70 -1.41
CA ILE A 617 5.98 -18.03 -2.51
C ILE A 617 5.29 -18.76 -3.67
N TYR A 618 4.34 -19.66 -3.39
CA TYR A 618 3.59 -20.34 -4.43
C TYR A 618 2.84 -19.34 -5.33
N LEU A 619 2.16 -18.36 -4.74
CA LEU A 619 1.50 -17.29 -5.48
C LEU A 619 2.52 -16.44 -6.24
N PHE A 620 3.67 -16.14 -5.63
CA PHE A 620 4.71 -15.35 -6.29
C PHE A 620 5.42 -16.08 -7.43
N ASP A 621 5.49 -17.42 -7.40
CA ASP A 621 6.01 -18.21 -8.52
C ASP A 621 5.14 -18.10 -9.75
N GLU A 622 3.82 -18.09 -9.56
CA GLU A 622 2.86 -17.94 -10.66
C GLU A 622 2.89 -16.51 -11.23
N ILE A 623 3.01 -15.51 -10.37
CA ILE A 623 2.90 -14.09 -10.77
C ILE A 623 4.25 -13.52 -11.24
N TYR A 624 5.36 -13.87 -10.58
CA TYR A 624 6.69 -13.29 -10.81
C TYR A 624 7.77 -14.38 -11.03
N PRO A 625 7.58 -15.34 -11.94
CA PRO A 625 8.48 -16.47 -12.10
C PRO A 625 9.94 -16.06 -12.38
N ASN A 626 10.14 -14.95 -13.11
CA ASN A 626 11.46 -14.41 -13.44
C ASN A 626 12.21 -13.84 -12.22
N ILE A 627 11.47 -13.37 -11.21
CA ILE A 627 12.03 -12.83 -9.97
C ILE A 627 12.22 -13.96 -8.98
N THR A 628 11.20 -14.80 -8.77
CA THR A 628 11.31 -15.87 -7.77
C THR A 628 12.35 -16.92 -8.18
N ASN A 629 12.52 -17.17 -9.49
CA ASN A 629 13.53 -18.07 -10.03
C ASN A 629 13.57 -19.41 -9.26
N LYS A 630 12.42 -20.09 -9.25
CA LYS A 630 12.18 -21.33 -8.50
C LYS A 630 13.29 -22.38 -8.68
N GLU A 631 13.88 -22.47 -9.86
CA GLU A 631 14.95 -23.43 -10.17
C GLU A 631 16.29 -23.12 -9.48
N ASN A 632 16.57 -21.85 -9.13
CA ASN A 632 17.87 -21.43 -8.59
C ASN A 632 17.79 -20.80 -7.18
N ARG A 633 16.72 -21.05 -6.43
CA ARG A 633 16.54 -20.52 -5.08
C ARG A 633 16.87 -21.54 -3.98
N PRO A 634 17.11 -21.10 -2.73
CA PRO A 634 17.14 -22.00 -1.58
C PRO A 634 15.79 -22.72 -1.42
N LYS A 635 15.81 -24.01 -1.08
CA LYS A 635 14.60 -24.84 -0.93
C LYS A 635 13.63 -24.28 0.14
N LEU A 636 12.44 -23.88 -0.26
CA LEU A 636 11.38 -23.32 0.60
C LEU A 636 10.37 -24.40 1.04
N LEU A 637 9.46 -24.06 1.95
CA LEU A 637 8.50 -25.00 2.52
C LEU A 637 7.56 -25.59 1.47
N TYR A 638 7.09 -24.77 0.51
CA TYR A 638 6.31 -25.27 -0.62
C TYR A 638 7.12 -26.18 -1.55
N ASP A 639 8.42 -25.92 -1.72
CA ASP A 639 9.29 -26.80 -2.53
C ASP A 639 9.42 -28.19 -1.87
N ILE A 640 9.54 -28.23 -0.53
CA ILE A 640 9.56 -29.50 0.23
C ILE A 640 8.19 -30.19 0.14
N LEU A 641 7.10 -29.44 0.33
CA LEU A 641 5.73 -29.96 0.24
C LEU A 641 5.50 -30.69 -1.09
N PHE A 642 5.79 -30.03 -2.21
CA PHE A 642 5.53 -30.61 -3.52
C PHE A 642 6.46 -31.77 -3.86
N GLU A 643 7.74 -31.68 -3.49
CA GLU A 643 8.67 -32.81 -3.69
C GLU A 643 8.25 -34.05 -2.89
N ASP A 644 7.80 -33.87 -1.65
CA ASP A 644 7.30 -34.97 -0.81
C ASP A 644 6.00 -35.55 -1.39
N MET A 645 5.08 -34.72 -1.89
CA MET A 645 3.85 -35.17 -2.54
C MET A 645 4.13 -35.96 -3.83
N ASP A 646 5.02 -35.47 -4.69
CA ASP A 646 5.38 -36.15 -5.95
C ASP A 646 6.02 -37.51 -5.65
N LYS A 647 6.95 -37.55 -4.69
CA LYS A 647 7.58 -38.81 -4.23
C LYS A 647 6.56 -39.77 -3.62
N ALA A 648 5.63 -39.26 -2.79
CA ALA A 648 4.58 -40.07 -2.20
C ALA A 648 3.67 -40.68 -3.27
N GLY A 649 3.33 -39.92 -4.31
CA GLY A 649 2.56 -40.38 -5.46
C GLY A 649 3.25 -41.52 -6.21
N ILE A 650 4.55 -41.38 -6.50
CA ILE A 650 5.35 -42.43 -7.17
C ILE A 650 5.42 -43.70 -6.31
N LEU A 651 5.63 -43.55 -4.99
CA LEU A 651 5.76 -44.67 -4.06
C LEU A 651 4.43 -45.32 -3.68
N SER A 652 3.29 -44.69 -3.98
CA SER A 652 1.96 -45.18 -3.56
C SER A 652 1.66 -46.60 -4.06
N HIS A 653 2.21 -47.00 -5.20
CA HIS A 653 2.07 -48.36 -5.73
C HIS A 653 3.19 -49.33 -5.31
N GLN A 654 4.22 -48.85 -4.62
CA GLN A 654 5.44 -49.61 -4.30
C GLN A 654 5.59 -49.88 -2.79
N SER A 655 5.32 -48.88 -1.94
CA SER A 655 5.54 -48.95 -0.50
C SER A 655 4.52 -48.08 0.25
N TYR A 656 3.51 -48.74 0.85
CA TYR A 656 2.50 -48.07 1.66
C TYR A 656 3.10 -47.20 2.76
N GLY A 657 4.02 -47.76 3.57
CA GLY A 657 4.56 -47.08 4.74
C GLY A 657 5.41 -45.85 4.41
N GLU A 658 6.19 -45.91 3.32
CA GLU A 658 7.00 -44.75 2.89
C GLU A 658 6.13 -43.65 2.27
N SER A 659 5.16 -44.04 1.41
CA SER A 659 4.20 -43.09 0.82
C SER A 659 3.35 -42.41 1.90
N GLU A 660 2.83 -43.16 2.88
CA GLU A 660 2.06 -42.62 4.00
C GLU A 660 2.90 -41.64 4.83
N ALA A 661 4.16 -41.97 5.13
CA ALA A 661 5.05 -41.09 5.89
C ALA A 661 5.31 -39.74 5.18
N LEU A 662 5.49 -39.77 3.85
CA LEU A 662 5.68 -38.56 3.04
C LEU A 662 4.39 -37.72 2.96
N PHE A 663 3.23 -38.34 2.76
CA PHE A 663 1.96 -37.61 2.81
C PHE A 663 1.70 -37.00 4.18
N LEU A 664 1.98 -37.72 5.27
CA LEU A 664 1.85 -37.19 6.63
C LEU A 664 2.82 -36.04 6.91
N ASN A 665 4.04 -36.06 6.33
CA ASN A 665 4.96 -34.93 6.41
C ASN A 665 4.43 -33.73 5.62
N SER A 666 3.94 -33.96 4.40
CA SER A 666 3.31 -32.95 3.55
C SER A 666 2.09 -32.33 4.24
N LEU A 667 1.26 -33.15 4.90
CA LEU A 667 0.10 -32.67 5.66
C LEU A 667 0.52 -31.72 6.78
N LYS A 668 1.57 -32.05 7.53
CA LYS A 668 2.12 -31.16 8.57
C LYS A 668 2.62 -29.84 7.98
N LEU A 669 3.26 -29.87 6.81
CA LEU A 669 3.74 -28.68 6.12
C LEU A 669 2.57 -27.81 5.61
N ALA A 670 1.55 -28.40 4.98
CA ALA A 670 0.37 -27.68 4.51
C ALA A 670 -0.39 -27.02 5.67
N GLN A 671 -0.57 -27.75 6.77
CA GLN A 671 -1.18 -27.21 8.00
C GLN A 671 -0.33 -26.10 8.61
N PHE A 672 1.00 -26.26 8.60
CA PHE A 672 1.91 -25.22 9.08
C PHE A 672 1.76 -23.95 8.22
N LEU A 673 1.73 -24.09 6.89
CA LEU A 673 1.51 -23.01 5.92
C LEU A 673 0.09 -22.40 5.95
N GLU A 674 -0.81 -22.92 6.79
CA GLU A 674 -2.22 -22.53 6.86
C GLU A 674 -2.97 -22.70 5.52
N ASN A 675 -2.50 -23.60 4.67
CA ASN A 675 -3.07 -23.86 3.36
C ASN A 675 -4.10 -24.99 3.44
N TRP A 676 -5.36 -24.61 3.57
CA TRP A 676 -6.45 -25.55 3.81
C TRP A 676 -6.85 -26.33 2.55
N LEU A 677 -6.71 -25.75 1.35
CA LEU A 677 -6.82 -26.48 0.08
C LEU A 677 -5.84 -27.66 0.02
N TRP A 678 -4.54 -27.40 0.18
CA TRP A 678 -3.54 -28.48 0.15
C TRP A 678 -3.70 -29.44 1.32
N THR A 679 -4.14 -28.97 2.48
CA THR A 679 -4.49 -29.85 3.61
C THR A 679 -5.56 -30.86 3.20
N ALA A 680 -6.64 -30.41 2.57
CA ALA A 680 -7.73 -31.28 2.12
C ALA A 680 -7.27 -32.23 0.99
N ILE A 681 -6.55 -31.74 -0.01
CA ILE A 681 -5.99 -32.57 -1.10
C ILE A 681 -5.07 -33.66 -0.55
N ILE A 682 -4.21 -33.35 0.43
CA ILE A 682 -3.30 -34.34 1.01
C ILE A 682 -4.08 -35.36 1.84
N LEU A 683 -5.09 -34.94 2.62
CA LEU A 683 -5.97 -35.85 3.34
C LEU A 683 -6.70 -36.80 2.38
N MET A 684 -7.20 -36.29 1.26
CA MET A 684 -7.79 -37.10 0.19
C MET A 684 -6.80 -38.12 -0.36
N SER A 685 -5.56 -37.70 -0.65
CA SER A 685 -4.50 -38.61 -1.12
C SER A 685 -4.13 -39.70 -0.11
N ILE A 686 -4.12 -39.38 1.20
CA ILE A 686 -3.92 -40.39 2.24
C ILE A 686 -5.12 -41.36 2.30
N GLY A 687 -6.34 -40.85 2.12
CA GLY A 687 -7.53 -41.66 2.01
C GLY A 687 -7.46 -42.64 0.83
N ASP A 688 -7.04 -42.14 -0.33
CA ASP A 688 -6.85 -42.93 -1.55
C ASP A 688 -5.80 -44.03 -1.37
N LEU A 689 -4.68 -43.69 -0.73
CA LEU A 689 -3.64 -44.66 -0.39
C LEU A 689 -4.22 -45.76 0.52
N ASN A 690 -4.94 -45.39 1.59
CA ASN A 690 -5.56 -46.38 2.48
C ASN A 690 -6.58 -47.26 1.74
N ARG A 691 -7.37 -46.69 0.84
CA ARG A 691 -8.34 -47.42 0.01
C ARG A 691 -7.65 -48.42 -0.90
N GLN A 692 -6.57 -48.03 -1.58
CA GLN A 692 -5.78 -48.89 -2.47
C GLN A 692 -5.25 -50.13 -1.73
N TYR A 693 -4.87 -49.99 -0.46
CA TYR A 693 -4.39 -51.09 0.39
C TYR A 693 -5.51 -51.71 1.26
N ASN A 694 -6.75 -51.61 0.81
CA ASN A 694 -7.95 -52.23 1.42
C ASN A 694 -8.28 -51.80 2.87
N SER A 695 -7.72 -50.68 3.33
CA SER A 695 -7.97 -50.08 4.65
C SER A 695 -9.11 -49.06 4.59
N ASN A 696 -10.30 -49.50 4.16
CA ASN A 696 -11.43 -48.62 3.84
C ASN A 696 -11.96 -47.79 5.02
N GLU A 697 -11.84 -48.28 6.26
CA GLU A 697 -12.26 -47.52 7.45
C GLU A 697 -11.35 -46.30 7.67
N LYS A 698 -10.03 -46.48 7.57
CA LYS A 698 -9.07 -45.38 7.62
C LYS A 698 -9.23 -44.43 6.44
N ALA A 699 -9.49 -44.97 5.24
CA ALA A 699 -9.76 -44.15 4.06
C ALA A 699 -10.94 -43.20 4.30
N LEU A 700 -12.06 -43.73 4.82
CA LEU A 700 -13.23 -42.95 5.17
C LEU A 700 -12.93 -41.88 6.24
N GLU A 701 -12.14 -42.22 7.27
CA GLU A 701 -11.71 -41.25 8.29
C GLU A 701 -10.98 -40.04 7.69
N TYR A 702 -10.05 -40.29 6.76
CA TYR A 702 -9.30 -39.22 6.09
C TYR A 702 -10.17 -38.40 5.14
N TYR A 703 -11.10 -39.02 4.41
CA TYR A 703 -12.04 -38.28 3.57
C TYR A 703 -12.97 -37.38 4.40
N LEU A 704 -13.48 -37.87 5.53
CA LEU A 704 -14.30 -37.05 6.42
C LEU A 704 -13.49 -35.88 6.99
N LYS A 705 -12.24 -36.10 7.42
CA LYS A 705 -11.34 -35.01 7.82
C LYS A 705 -11.10 -34.01 6.69
N ALA A 706 -10.94 -34.46 5.46
CA ALA A 706 -10.80 -33.56 4.31
C ALA A 706 -12.07 -32.71 4.13
N ASN A 707 -13.24 -33.31 4.33
CA ASN A 707 -14.53 -32.65 4.19
C ASN A 707 -14.70 -31.56 5.25
N ASP A 708 -14.36 -31.85 6.51
CA ASP A 708 -14.37 -30.87 7.61
C ASP A 708 -13.48 -29.64 7.32
N HIS A 709 -12.44 -29.80 6.51
CA HIS A 709 -11.57 -28.70 6.11
C HIS A 709 -12.17 -27.82 4.99
N ILE A 710 -13.03 -28.39 4.14
CA ILE A 710 -13.65 -27.74 2.97
C ILE A 710 -15.04 -27.17 3.29
N GLU A 711 -15.80 -27.79 4.19
CA GLU A 711 -17.19 -27.45 4.49
C GLU A 711 -17.36 -25.96 4.82
N GLY A 712 -18.30 -25.30 4.15
CA GLY A 712 -18.58 -23.87 4.31
C GLY A 712 -17.52 -22.93 3.73
N LYS A 713 -16.57 -23.47 2.95
CA LYS A 713 -15.47 -22.70 2.32
C LYS A 713 -15.36 -22.92 0.81
N VAL A 714 -16.46 -23.21 0.13
CA VAL A 714 -16.45 -23.41 -1.31
C VAL A 714 -16.77 -22.08 -1.99
N PHE A 715 -15.75 -21.41 -2.51
CA PHE A 715 -15.86 -20.06 -3.08
C PHE A 715 -15.47 -20.02 -4.58
N SER A 716 -15.00 -21.14 -5.15
CA SER A 716 -14.57 -21.27 -6.54
C SER A 716 -14.99 -22.61 -7.15
N GLY A 717 -15.11 -22.63 -8.49
CA GLY A 717 -15.40 -23.86 -9.23
C GLY A 717 -14.34 -24.96 -9.09
N LEU A 718 -13.10 -24.62 -8.71
CA LEU A 718 -12.08 -25.63 -8.38
C LEU A 718 -12.46 -26.36 -7.08
N MET A 719 -12.87 -25.62 -6.05
CA MET A 719 -13.30 -26.19 -4.78
C MET A 719 -14.59 -26.98 -4.91
N GLU A 720 -15.55 -26.52 -5.71
CA GLU A 720 -16.77 -27.27 -6.01
C GLU A 720 -16.43 -28.64 -6.61
N LYS A 721 -15.47 -28.69 -7.54
CA LYS A 721 -15.01 -29.94 -8.12
C LYS A 721 -14.33 -30.85 -7.09
N ILE A 722 -13.47 -30.29 -6.24
CA ILE A 722 -12.79 -31.05 -5.18
C ILE A 722 -13.79 -31.59 -4.17
N GLU A 723 -14.76 -30.78 -3.74
CA GLU A 723 -15.83 -31.17 -2.83
C GLU A 723 -16.70 -32.29 -3.45
N MET A 724 -17.07 -32.15 -4.72
CA MET A 724 -17.82 -33.18 -5.43
C MET A 724 -17.02 -34.50 -5.52
N ASP A 725 -15.75 -34.44 -5.92
CA ASP A 725 -14.87 -35.60 -5.98
C ASP A 725 -14.69 -36.26 -4.61
N LEU A 726 -14.59 -35.45 -3.54
CA LEU A 726 -14.51 -35.91 -2.16
C LEU A 726 -15.79 -36.62 -1.70
N ASN A 727 -16.95 -36.01 -1.95
CA ASN A 727 -18.25 -36.58 -1.62
C ASN A 727 -18.47 -37.92 -2.32
N ASN A 728 -18.08 -38.02 -3.60
CA ASN A 728 -18.13 -39.28 -4.34
C ASN A 728 -17.27 -40.36 -3.68
N ARG A 729 -16.03 -40.04 -3.28
CA ARG A 729 -15.14 -40.98 -2.57
C ARG A 729 -15.71 -41.44 -1.23
N ILE A 730 -16.35 -40.54 -0.48
CA ILE A 730 -17.03 -40.86 0.78
C ILE A 730 -18.15 -41.88 0.53
N ILE A 731 -19.03 -41.61 -0.42
CA ILE A 731 -20.18 -42.46 -0.77
C ILE A 731 -19.70 -43.85 -1.21
N GLU A 732 -18.74 -43.92 -2.14
CA GLU A 732 -18.17 -45.17 -2.63
C GLU A 732 -17.58 -46.00 -1.49
N THR A 733 -16.82 -45.37 -0.59
CA THR A 733 -16.15 -46.07 0.51
C THR A 733 -17.15 -46.57 1.55
N GLN A 734 -18.20 -45.80 1.84
CA GLN A 734 -19.30 -46.22 2.71
C GLN A 734 -20.05 -47.42 2.13
N GLN A 735 -20.33 -47.42 0.82
CA GLN A 735 -20.96 -48.57 0.15
C GLN A 735 -20.09 -49.83 0.27
N ILE A 736 -18.78 -49.74 0.04
CA ILE A 736 -17.87 -50.89 0.19
C ILE A 736 -17.88 -51.42 1.63
N LEU A 737 -17.85 -50.53 2.63
CA LEU A 737 -17.91 -50.93 4.04
C LEU A 737 -19.25 -51.56 4.42
N TRP A 738 -20.36 -51.08 3.85
CA TRP A 738 -21.67 -51.66 4.05
C TRP A 738 -21.75 -53.08 3.47
N PHE A 739 -21.31 -53.28 2.22
CA PHE A 739 -21.27 -54.61 1.59
C PHE A 739 -20.34 -55.61 2.29
N LYS A 740 -19.30 -55.16 3.00
CA LYS A 740 -18.45 -56.05 3.82
C LYS A 740 -19.11 -56.46 5.14
N LYS A 741 -20.11 -55.72 5.61
CA LYS A 741 -20.82 -55.96 6.88
C LYS A 741 -22.09 -56.80 6.71
N THR A 742 -22.72 -56.73 5.54
CA THR A 742 -23.83 -57.58 5.12
C THR A 742 -23.32 -58.88 4.51
#